data_AF-A0A7V3FSW2-F1
#
_entry.id   AF-A0A7V3FSW2-F1
#
_cell.length_a   1.000
_cell.length_b   1.000
_cell.length_c   1.000
_cell.angle_alpha   90.00
_cell.angle_beta   90.00
_cell.angle_gamma   90.00
#
_symmetry.space_group_name_H-M   'P 1'
#
loop_
_entity.id
_entity.type
_entity.pdbx_description
1 polymer ?
#
loop_
_entity_poly.entity_id
_entity_poly.type
_entity_poly.pdbx_seq_one_letter_code
_entity_poly.pdbx_strand_id
1 'polypeptide(L)'
;MPHVPETVDTDACTICHRTHTSASGITGTDRNGTTFTALTVGTFSGDSGDTELCYTCHGIGALGASIDVQAQFFEGAGHSVAPTASPYGPSPKQCSDCHDSHGSERDASGTPPAALLRARITTTAVYAGNEYCGTCHPDRATDRFDGLSVFELTGHSDVTPTASGTGIVCSACHAPHGSANRPLIVSMLETPSAPATFAVPANDRRLCAGCHPDASATYPGYTTYQTGGHASSAETVVVTGEWISRLPTGSAETSRKAGECQNCHNPMGSGTASGTPVARLLEVEGKPLCYGCHGIGSTVATDMASIDPTPPAGVLELVTGFSATTSTVGAARLQVWSRPTTAPAVIASPREFLQGRVGPVAAADIDGDGVTELLAARSGVPSVTVMGFSALSGLVPDPGDVALLAAADYMVAADVLADVGGRPELVAVTGNTVRAYRYNGAAFALVDSVVVTGTVTGIAAGDVSGSALDELAITSNAPNALSIVTGTSGSLAVGGPYATRLLPLGPSVGDLTGDGLGEIVIANNGETQTLGSVFNAAGSEIATLSDTATPAQRAVSTAVGNILTSVTPAGTSGAEVVIVRDQPANGNSKVHVFRQNAGGGSFTSLQVKSPNNWFNPSAIAIGDLEGAGRPQVVVAGGGQRSQSASAQPPGVYVVRVASDNATLAVGAGSTSLLSASGAESAGSGAFSDAWIAVAQLGDLGPSRHAAGAVASAHVSTESALFTPRHVDCVDCHNAHESTATPAAAPLAYGEIRGTWGVSVLNAPLGSITLTEKRGIEREYELCFKCHSSWSSSVASRDIASEFDTRLASVHAIEATQSASQATAGSFSTATPAWSNDSVLYCVDCHNNSAAAQPDGPHTSAFAPIMNQPFVGVSSATTTQLCYRCHRPEVYLTGTLDGPANPGSTSLFYDADIVARPALHSFHVQDREIGCEGCHASHGAPREHLMRADVGWVHGANGGTCTNGCHTGGVAHTYSRP
;
A
#
# COMPACT_ATOMS: atom_id res chain seq x y z
N MET A 1 21.47 -64.08 -18.64
CA MET A 1 20.41 -65.07 -18.36
C MET A 1 20.22 -65.12 -16.85
N PRO A 2 19.06 -64.74 -16.32
CA PRO A 2 18.76 -64.89 -14.90
C PRO A 2 18.73 -66.37 -14.53
N HIS A 3 19.32 -66.73 -13.38
CA HIS A 3 19.54 -68.14 -13.04
C HIS A 3 18.28 -68.69 -12.37
N VAL A 4 17.21 -68.86 -13.15
CA VAL A 4 15.98 -69.48 -12.65
C VAL A 4 16.09 -70.99 -12.87
N PRO A 5 16.16 -71.81 -11.81
CA PRO A 5 16.23 -73.26 -11.99
C PRO A 5 14.87 -73.79 -12.46
N GLU A 6 14.77 -74.21 -13.71
CA GLU A 6 13.63 -74.97 -14.23
C GLU A 6 13.76 -76.48 -13.93
N THR A 7 14.94 -76.95 -13.53
CA THR A 7 15.20 -78.33 -13.07
C THR A 7 16.29 -78.35 -11.99
N VAL A 8 16.26 -79.36 -11.11
CA VAL A 8 17.16 -79.54 -9.95
C VAL A 8 18.55 -80.05 -10.36
N ASP A 9 19.08 -79.59 -11.50
CA ASP A 9 20.36 -80.09 -12.01
C ASP A 9 21.54 -79.43 -11.26
N THR A 10 22.29 -80.27 -10.55
CA THR A 10 23.14 -79.87 -9.42
C THR A 10 24.47 -79.23 -9.80
N ASP A 11 24.83 -79.17 -11.09
CA ASP A 11 26.17 -78.74 -11.53
C ASP A 11 26.33 -77.22 -11.69
N ALA A 12 25.31 -76.50 -12.18
CA ALA A 12 25.31 -75.03 -12.15
C ALA A 12 25.20 -74.50 -10.70
N CYS A 13 24.38 -75.17 -9.89
CA CYS A 13 24.29 -74.92 -8.45
C CYS A 13 25.61 -75.23 -7.75
N THR A 14 26.35 -76.29 -8.09
CA THR A 14 27.62 -76.60 -7.41
C THR A 14 28.78 -75.69 -7.77
N ILE A 15 28.76 -74.95 -8.88
CA ILE A 15 29.74 -73.86 -9.08
C ILE A 15 29.53 -72.74 -8.05
N CYS A 16 28.28 -72.36 -7.77
CA CYS A 16 27.94 -71.39 -6.72
C CYS A 16 28.14 -71.97 -5.31
N HIS A 17 27.66 -73.19 -5.05
CA HIS A 17 27.70 -73.82 -3.73
C HIS A 17 29.12 -74.33 -3.35
N ARG A 18 29.88 -75.00 -4.24
CA ARG A 18 31.22 -75.53 -3.87
C ARG A 18 32.24 -74.43 -3.58
N THR A 19 32.08 -73.26 -4.19
CA THR A 19 32.99 -72.13 -3.94
C THR A 19 32.72 -71.46 -2.58
N HIS A 20 31.57 -71.75 -1.92
CA HIS A 20 31.16 -71.08 -0.68
C HIS A 20 30.49 -71.95 0.42
N THR A 21 30.38 -73.28 0.31
CA THR A 21 29.76 -74.13 1.36
C THR A 21 30.78 -74.89 2.21
N SER A 22 31.17 -74.30 3.35
CA SER A 22 31.39 -75.07 4.57
C SER A 22 30.87 -74.28 5.78
N ALA A 23 29.65 -74.62 6.21
CA ALA A 23 29.05 -74.27 7.50
C ALA A 23 29.03 -72.77 7.89
N SER A 24 28.03 -72.01 7.43
CA SER A 24 27.66 -70.72 8.02
C SER A 24 26.20 -70.77 8.47
N GLY A 25 25.95 -70.46 9.76
CA GLY A 25 24.61 -70.34 10.34
C GLY A 25 24.04 -68.92 10.25
N ILE A 26 24.57 -68.09 9.34
CA ILE A 26 24.24 -66.67 9.26
C ILE A 26 23.02 -66.45 8.36
N THR A 27 22.00 -65.83 8.93
CA THR A 27 20.75 -65.44 8.26
C THR A 27 20.70 -63.92 8.06
N GLY A 28 20.31 -63.45 6.88
CA GLY A 28 19.94 -62.05 6.60
C GLY A 28 18.43 -61.86 6.72
N THR A 29 17.98 -60.63 6.99
CA THR A 29 16.55 -60.29 7.02
C THR A 29 16.31 -59.11 6.11
N ASP A 30 15.37 -59.22 5.17
CA ASP A 30 14.97 -58.11 4.31
C ASP A 30 14.21 -57.02 5.11
N ARG A 31 13.94 -55.88 4.48
CA ARG A 31 13.23 -54.75 5.10
C ARG A 31 11.82 -55.10 5.62
N ASN A 32 11.25 -56.20 5.14
CA ASN A 32 9.91 -56.66 5.49
C ASN A 32 9.93 -57.80 6.53
N GLY A 33 11.09 -58.15 7.08
CA GLY A 33 11.24 -59.14 8.13
C GLY A 33 11.43 -60.57 7.63
N THR A 34 11.63 -60.80 6.34
CA THR A 34 11.79 -62.16 5.78
C THR A 34 13.23 -62.63 5.96
N THR A 35 13.41 -63.74 6.67
CA THR A 35 14.73 -64.33 6.93
C THR A 35 15.19 -65.21 5.76
N PHE A 36 16.37 -64.93 5.20
CA PHE A 36 17.02 -65.75 4.18
C PHE A 36 18.41 -66.21 4.65
N THR A 37 18.87 -67.38 4.20
CA THR A 37 20.23 -67.87 4.49
C THR A 37 21.23 -67.23 3.52
N ALA A 38 22.23 -66.52 4.03
CA ALA A 38 23.27 -65.90 3.20
C ALA A 38 24.36 -66.93 2.86
N LEU A 39 24.69 -67.08 1.58
CA LEU A 39 25.80 -67.90 1.10
C LEU A 39 27.11 -67.09 1.21
N THR A 40 27.69 -66.96 2.40
CA THR A 40 28.85 -66.08 2.64
C THR A 40 30.12 -66.82 3.07
N VAL A 41 31.16 -66.73 2.24
CA VAL A 41 32.56 -66.62 2.69
C VAL A 41 33.09 -65.28 2.17
N GLY A 42 32.67 -64.21 2.84
CA GLY A 42 33.10 -62.84 2.62
C GLY A 42 32.61 -61.98 3.78
N THR A 43 33.50 -61.25 4.45
CA THR A 43 33.12 -60.26 5.46
C THR A 43 32.57 -59.03 4.76
N PHE A 44 31.25 -58.97 4.61
CA PHE A 44 30.54 -57.79 4.12
C PHE A 44 30.14 -56.94 5.34
N SER A 45 30.50 -55.67 5.36
CA SER A 45 30.09 -54.75 6.43
C SER A 45 28.56 -54.63 6.41
N GLY A 46 27.92 -54.74 7.58
CA GLY A 46 26.47 -54.92 7.72
C GLY A 46 25.57 -53.86 7.07
N ASP A 47 26.12 -52.73 6.63
CA ASP A 47 25.38 -51.59 6.08
C ASP A 47 25.12 -51.69 4.56
N SER A 48 25.87 -52.52 3.81
CA SER A 48 25.77 -52.63 2.34
C SER A 48 24.82 -53.73 1.85
N GLY A 49 24.36 -54.63 2.73
CA GLY A 49 23.41 -55.69 2.38
C GLY A 49 23.87 -56.62 1.25
N ASP A 50 22.94 -57.05 0.40
CA ASP A 50 23.23 -57.92 -0.76
C ASP A 50 23.86 -57.19 -1.97
N THR A 51 23.89 -55.85 -1.97
CA THR A 51 24.41 -55.05 -3.08
C THR A 51 25.89 -55.34 -3.34
N GLU A 52 26.68 -55.51 -2.28
CA GLU A 52 28.11 -55.84 -2.37
C GLU A 52 28.34 -57.24 -2.96
N LEU A 53 27.48 -58.20 -2.61
CA LEU A 53 27.48 -59.54 -3.19
C LEU A 53 27.13 -59.49 -4.68
N CYS A 54 26.10 -58.74 -5.06
CA CYS A 54 25.69 -58.58 -6.45
C CYS A 54 26.79 -57.95 -7.31
N TYR A 55 27.49 -56.92 -6.82
CA TYR A 55 28.59 -56.27 -7.55
C TYR A 55 29.85 -57.12 -7.69
N THR A 56 30.04 -58.16 -6.86
CA THR A 56 31.13 -59.12 -7.08
C THR A 56 31.01 -59.82 -8.44
N CYS A 57 29.78 -60.03 -8.91
CA CYS A 57 29.49 -60.69 -10.19
C CYS A 57 28.97 -59.73 -11.27
N HIS A 58 28.30 -58.64 -10.92
CA HIS A 58 27.70 -57.67 -11.86
C HIS A 58 28.34 -56.27 -11.82
N GLY A 59 29.49 -56.15 -11.16
CA GLY A 59 30.24 -54.90 -11.05
C GLY A 59 31.21 -54.64 -12.20
N ILE A 60 31.79 -53.44 -12.19
CA ILE A 60 32.69 -52.89 -13.23
C ILE A 60 33.99 -53.71 -13.41
N GLY A 61 34.22 -54.71 -12.56
CA GLY A 61 35.39 -55.60 -12.60
C GLY A 61 35.09 -57.09 -12.39
N ALA A 62 33.85 -57.54 -12.60
CA ALA A 62 33.47 -58.91 -12.27
C ALA A 62 34.02 -59.98 -13.24
N LEU A 63 34.50 -61.10 -12.69
CA LEU A 63 35.03 -62.24 -13.44
C LEU A 63 33.89 -63.19 -13.87
N GLY A 64 33.10 -62.78 -14.87
CA GLY A 64 32.30 -63.75 -15.65
C GLY A 64 30.83 -63.44 -15.92
N ALA A 65 30.24 -62.33 -15.45
CA ALA A 65 28.91 -61.94 -15.92
C ALA A 65 29.00 -61.06 -17.17
N SER A 66 28.09 -61.29 -18.12
CA SER A 66 28.03 -60.55 -19.38
C SER A 66 27.31 -59.19 -19.27
N ILE A 67 26.93 -58.76 -18.06
CA ILE A 67 26.12 -57.54 -17.81
C ILE A 67 26.70 -56.80 -16.61
N ASP A 68 27.23 -55.60 -16.88
CA ASP A 68 27.62 -54.60 -15.87
C ASP A 68 26.40 -53.79 -15.46
N VAL A 69 26.06 -53.85 -14.17
CA VAL A 69 24.94 -53.12 -13.57
C VAL A 69 25.45 -51.97 -12.70
N GLN A 70 26.66 -52.09 -12.16
CA GLN A 70 27.23 -51.13 -11.22
C GLN A 70 27.57 -49.79 -11.89
N ALA A 71 28.01 -49.78 -13.15
CA ALA A 71 28.29 -48.54 -13.89
C ALA A 71 27.06 -47.61 -13.97
N GLN A 72 25.86 -48.17 -14.17
CA GLN A 72 24.64 -47.37 -14.30
C GLN A 72 24.29 -46.64 -12.99
N PHE A 73 24.56 -47.23 -11.83
CA PHE A 73 24.31 -46.61 -10.52
C PHE A 73 25.31 -45.50 -10.15
N PHE A 74 26.40 -45.34 -10.91
CA PHE A 74 27.36 -44.24 -10.73
C PHE A 74 27.07 -43.03 -11.63
N GLU A 75 26.04 -43.09 -12.46
CA GLU A 75 25.65 -41.98 -13.32
C GLU A 75 25.06 -40.79 -12.51
N GLY A 76 25.19 -39.59 -13.06
CA GLY A 76 24.85 -38.34 -12.36
C GLY A 76 23.37 -38.20 -11.96
N ALA A 77 22.45 -38.94 -12.60
CA ALA A 77 21.06 -39.09 -12.21
C ALA A 77 20.78 -40.57 -11.97
N GLY A 78 20.68 -40.99 -10.70
CA GLY A 78 20.63 -42.39 -10.30
C GLY A 78 19.60 -42.65 -9.21
N HIS A 79 19.09 -43.88 -9.14
CA HIS A 79 18.66 -44.42 -7.86
C HIS A 79 19.90 -44.73 -7.02
N SER A 80 19.82 -44.65 -5.69
CA SER A 80 20.92 -45.07 -4.82
C SER A 80 20.61 -46.41 -4.17
N VAL A 81 21.60 -47.31 -4.18
CA VAL A 81 21.59 -48.57 -3.45
C VAL A 81 22.51 -48.51 -2.24
N ALA A 82 22.31 -49.41 -1.28
CA ALA A 82 23.04 -49.50 -0.03
C ALA A 82 24.57 -49.55 -0.29
N PRO A 83 25.37 -48.88 0.55
CA PRO A 83 25.01 -48.26 1.83
C PRO A 83 24.41 -46.83 1.72
N THR A 84 24.36 -46.24 0.53
CA THR A 84 23.89 -44.86 0.33
C THR A 84 22.36 -44.79 0.34
N ALA A 85 21.79 -43.96 1.22
CA ALA A 85 20.36 -43.68 1.20
C ALA A 85 20.01 -42.78 0.00
N SER A 86 18.91 -43.10 -0.70
CA SER A 86 18.37 -42.21 -1.73
C SER A 86 17.98 -40.88 -1.09
N PRO A 87 18.33 -39.72 -1.69
CA PRO A 87 17.90 -38.41 -1.20
C PRO A 87 16.38 -38.21 -1.29
N TYR A 88 15.68 -39.02 -2.10
CA TYR A 88 14.24 -39.01 -2.25
C TYR A 88 13.70 -40.45 -2.11
N GLY A 89 12.88 -40.69 -1.08
CA GLY A 89 12.30 -42.00 -0.76
C GLY A 89 12.84 -42.64 0.53
N PRO A 90 12.19 -43.69 1.05
CA PRO A 90 12.48 -44.16 2.40
C PRO A 90 13.65 -45.15 2.40
N SER A 91 14.76 -44.78 3.08
CA SER A 91 15.96 -45.57 3.43
C SER A 91 16.82 -46.13 2.28
N PRO A 92 18.06 -46.64 2.56
CA PRO A 92 18.88 -47.35 1.57
C PRO A 92 18.12 -48.53 0.96
N LYS A 93 18.33 -48.79 -0.34
CA LYS A 93 17.74 -49.90 -1.11
C LYS A 93 18.78 -50.97 -1.43
N GLN A 94 18.39 -52.24 -1.46
CA GLN A 94 19.22 -53.38 -1.84
C GLN A 94 18.85 -53.89 -3.24
N CYS A 95 19.70 -54.72 -3.84
CA CYS A 95 19.43 -55.25 -5.19
C CYS A 95 18.19 -56.15 -5.18
N SER A 96 17.99 -56.91 -4.11
CA SER A 96 16.81 -57.78 -3.93
C SER A 96 15.49 -57.05 -3.62
N ASP A 97 15.54 -55.75 -3.32
CA ASP A 97 14.33 -54.92 -3.16
C ASP A 97 13.61 -54.67 -4.51
N CYS A 98 14.36 -54.82 -5.61
CA CYS A 98 13.90 -54.63 -6.98
C CYS A 98 13.95 -55.93 -7.80
N HIS A 99 14.78 -56.90 -7.42
CA HIS A 99 14.96 -58.15 -8.18
C HIS A 99 14.77 -59.40 -7.33
N ASP A 100 14.13 -60.42 -7.91
CA ASP A 100 14.12 -61.79 -7.37
C ASP A 100 15.26 -62.61 -7.97
N SER A 101 16.46 -62.46 -7.43
CA SER A 101 17.69 -63.07 -7.96
C SER A 101 17.67 -64.59 -8.12
N HIS A 102 16.81 -65.29 -7.37
CA HIS A 102 16.69 -66.76 -7.44
C HIS A 102 15.61 -67.22 -8.40
N GLY A 103 14.81 -66.30 -8.94
CA GLY A 103 13.57 -66.61 -9.65
C GLY A 103 12.79 -67.63 -8.83
N SER A 104 12.44 -67.26 -7.60
CA SER A 104 11.67 -68.06 -6.65
C SER A 104 10.17 -67.78 -6.79
N GLU A 105 9.83 -66.57 -7.20
CA GLU A 105 8.47 -66.14 -7.49
C GLU A 105 8.04 -66.62 -8.88
N ARG A 106 6.74 -66.89 -9.03
CA ARG A 106 6.11 -67.29 -10.28
C ARG A 106 4.85 -66.49 -10.50
N ASP A 107 4.57 -66.12 -11.74
CA ASP A 107 3.28 -65.59 -12.14
C ASP A 107 2.18 -66.67 -12.05
N ALA A 108 0.92 -66.28 -12.35
CA ALA A 108 -0.23 -67.18 -12.29
C ALA A 108 -0.13 -68.41 -13.22
N SER A 109 0.79 -68.39 -14.20
CA SER A 109 1.04 -69.50 -15.12
C SER A 109 2.16 -70.44 -14.66
N GLY A 110 2.85 -70.11 -13.56
CA GLY A 110 4.02 -70.87 -13.10
C GLY A 110 5.32 -70.46 -13.78
N THR A 111 5.37 -69.30 -14.44
CA THR A 111 6.55 -68.76 -15.13
C THR A 111 7.23 -67.66 -14.29
N PRO A 112 8.57 -67.56 -14.25
CA PRO A 112 9.25 -66.46 -13.58
C PRO A 112 8.92 -65.10 -14.24
N PRO A 113 8.78 -64.01 -13.45
CA PRO A 113 8.47 -62.69 -14.01
C PRO A 113 9.59 -62.15 -14.91
N ALA A 114 9.22 -61.35 -15.90
CA ALA A 114 10.16 -60.74 -16.84
C ALA A 114 11.25 -59.92 -16.11
N ALA A 115 12.50 -60.06 -16.56
CA ALA A 115 13.70 -59.47 -15.93
C ALA A 115 13.88 -59.78 -14.42
N LEU A 116 13.17 -60.78 -13.89
CA LEU A 116 13.10 -61.10 -12.47
C LEU A 116 12.81 -59.88 -11.60
N LEU A 117 12.01 -58.94 -12.09
CA LEU A 117 11.58 -57.81 -11.28
C LEU A 117 10.76 -58.32 -10.10
N ARG A 118 10.93 -57.70 -8.93
CA ARG A 118 10.12 -57.90 -7.72
C ARG A 118 10.25 -56.70 -6.80
N ALA A 119 9.17 -55.93 -6.73
CA ALA A 119 8.90 -54.97 -5.67
C ALA A 119 7.73 -55.49 -4.82
N ARG A 120 7.48 -54.91 -3.65
CA ARG A 120 6.33 -55.29 -2.81
C ARG A 120 5.55 -54.07 -2.32
N ILE A 121 4.23 -54.13 -2.42
CA ILE A 121 3.30 -53.27 -1.69
C ILE A 121 2.84 -54.08 -0.49
N THR A 122 3.35 -53.77 0.71
CA THR A 122 3.17 -54.61 1.91
C THR A 122 3.68 -56.04 1.68
N THR A 123 2.84 -57.08 1.76
CA THR A 123 3.22 -58.47 1.48
C THR A 123 3.02 -58.87 0.01
N THR A 124 2.28 -58.09 -0.76
CA THR A 124 1.94 -58.40 -2.17
C THR A 124 3.06 -57.97 -3.07
N ALA A 125 3.55 -58.89 -3.90
CA ALA A 125 4.62 -58.59 -4.84
C ALA A 125 4.09 -58.08 -6.17
N VAL A 126 4.81 -57.10 -6.73
CA VAL A 126 4.53 -56.42 -7.99
C VAL A 126 5.75 -56.60 -8.90
N TYR A 127 5.51 -57.00 -10.13
CA TYR A 127 6.55 -57.53 -11.02
C TYR A 127 6.55 -56.89 -12.42
N ALA A 128 5.51 -56.12 -12.73
CA ALA A 128 5.22 -55.61 -14.06
C ALA A 128 4.27 -54.40 -13.95
N GLY A 129 4.08 -53.66 -15.04
CA GLY A 129 3.18 -52.52 -15.09
C GLY A 129 3.70 -51.30 -14.32
N ASN A 130 2.99 -50.18 -14.44
CA ASN A 130 3.39 -48.92 -13.82
C ASN A 130 3.33 -48.98 -12.27
N GLU A 131 2.56 -49.93 -11.76
CA GLU A 131 2.45 -50.34 -10.36
C GLU A 131 3.82 -50.69 -9.76
N TYR A 132 4.72 -51.25 -10.56
CA TYR A 132 6.08 -51.60 -10.12
C TYR A 132 6.83 -50.36 -9.62
N CYS A 133 6.86 -49.28 -10.41
CA CYS A 133 7.49 -48.02 -10.02
C CYS A 133 6.68 -47.29 -8.93
N GLY A 134 5.34 -47.40 -8.99
CA GLY A 134 4.41 -46.84 -8.00
C GLY A 134 4.61 -47.37 -6.58
N THR A 135 5.19 -48.58 -6.41
CA THR A 135 5.52 -49.14 -5.09
C THR A 135 6.46 -48.25 -4.26
N CYS A 136 7.36 -47.52 -4.93
CA CYS A 136 8.38 -46.69 -4.29
C CYS A 136 8.15 -45.18 -4.46
N HIS A 137 7.37 -44.79 -5.49
CA HIS A 137 6.95 -43.42 -5.81
C HIS A 137 5.44 -43.21 -5.52
N PRO A 138 5.01 -43.20 -4.25
CA PRO A 138 3.67 -42.76 -3.91
C PRO A 138 3.55 -41.24 -4.05
N ASP A 139 2.32 -40.73 -4.04
CA ASP A 139 2.07 -39.30 -3.87
C ASP A 139 2.69 -38.82 -2.54
N ARG A 140 3.66 -37.91 -2.61
CA ARG A 140 4.27 -37.24 -1.46
C ARG A 140 4.42 -35.77 -1.76
N ALA A 141 4.17 -34.94 -0.75
CA ALA A 141 4.30 -33.49 -0.85
C ALA A 141 5.70 -33.00 -1.30
N THR A 142 6.74 -33.82 -1.12
CA THR A 142 8.12 -33.51 -1.53
C THR A 142 8.51 -34.07 -2.90
N ASP A 143 7.68 -34.94 -3.50
CA ASP A 143 7.99 -35.67 -4.73
C ASP A 143 7.39 -34.94 -5.95
N ARG A 144 8.02 -35.10 -7.12
CA ARG A 144 7.58 -34.44 -8.38
C ARG A 144 6.52 -35.23 -9.15
N PHE A 145 6.09 -36.37 -8.60
CA PHE A 145 5.19 -37.33 -9.21
C PHE A 145 3.95 -37.47 -8.32
N ASP A 146 2.76 -37.26 -8.88
CA ASP A 146 1.47 -37.21 -8.17
C ASP A 146 0.90 -38.58 -7.80
N GLY A 147 1.78 -39.57 -7.72
CA GLY A 147 1.40 -40.96 -7.57
C GLY A 147 0.80 -41.55 -8.84
N LEU A 148 0.71 -42.88 -8.80
CA LEU A 148 0.36 -43.68 -9.95
C LEU A 148 -1.10 -43.46 -10.41
N SER A 149 -2.02 -43.25 -9.47
CA SER A 149 -3.44 -43.02 -9.79
C SER A 149 -3.66 -41.76 -10.64
N VAL A 150 -2.82 -40.74 -10.50
CA VAL A 150 -2.90 -39.52 -11.33
C VAL A 150 -2.22 -39.75 -12.67
N PHE A 151 -1.07 -40.43 -12.68
CA PHE A 151 -0.36 -40.79 -13.91
C PHE A 151 -1.22 -41.63 -14.88
N GLU A 152 -1.96 -42.60 -14.35
CA GLU A 152 -2.90 -43.47 -15.09
C GLU A 152 -4.09 -42.73 -15.72
N LEU A 153 -4.33 -41.48 -15.33
CA LEU A 153 -5.37 -40.63 -15.93
C LEU A 153 -4.83 -39.78 -17.10
N THR A 154 -3.52 -39.85 -17.39
CA THR A 154 -2.87 -39.05 -18.43
C THR A 154 -2.56 -39.88 -19.66
N GLY A 155 -2.46 -39.26 -20.84
CA GLY A 155 -2.01 -39.95 -22.06
C GLY A 155 -0.59 -40.54 -21.97
N HIS A 156 0.17 -40.26 -20.90
CA HIS A 156 1.45 -40.89 -20.65
C HIS A 156 1.31 -42.37 -20.25
N SER A 157 0.20 -42.78 -19.64
CA SER A 157 -0.04 -44.20 -19.31
C SER A 157 -0.33 -45.06 -20.53
N ASP A 158 -0.63 -44.43 -21.67
CA ASP A 158 -0.97 -45.09 -22.94
C ASP A 158 0.25 -45.24 -23.87
N VAL A 159 1.43 -44.76 -23.46
CA VAL A 159 2.66 -44.94 -24.23
C VAL A 159 3.03 -46.42 -24.29
N THR A 160 3.36 -46.91 -25.48
CA THR A 160 3.75 -48.30 -25.67
C THR A 160 5.03 -48.60 -24.85
N PRO A 161 4.99 -49.56 -23.90
CA PRO A 161 6.17 -49.94 -23.13
C PRO A 161 7.31 -50.41 -24.03
N THR A 162 8.54 -50.25 -23.56
CA THR A 162 9.71 -50.85 -24.23
C THR A 162 9.55 -52.36 -24.34
N ALA A 163 10.18 -52.99 -25.35
CA ALA A 163 10.10 -54.43 -25.61
C ALA A 163 10.83 -55.32 -24.56
N SER A 164 10.84 -54.90 -23.30
CA SER A 164 11.42 -55.60 -22.15
C SER A 164 10.51 -56.70 -21.59
N GLY A 165 9.24 -56.76 -22.01
CA GLY A 165 8.26 -57.73 -21.54
C GLY A 165 7.70 -57.44 -20.14
N THR A 166 8.10 -56.32 -19.52
CA THR A 166 7.68 -55.93 -18.15
C THR A 166 6.40 -55.10 -18.15
N GLY A 167 5.97 -54.56 -19.31
CA GLY A 167 4.79 -53.70 -19.40
C GLY A 167 4.94 -52.34 -18.70
N ILE A 168 6.13 -51.97 -18.24
CA ILE A 168 6.38 -50.70 -17.53
C ILE A 168 6.49 -49.57 -18.54
N VAL A 169 5.50 -48.69 -18.58
CA VAL A 169 5.46 -47.54 -19.49
C VAL A 169 6.53 -46.52 -19.13
N CYS A 170 6.81 -46.34 -17.84
CA CYS A 170 7.85 -45.42 -17.34
C CYS A 170 9.23 -45.67 -17.98
N SER A 171 9.53 -46.93 -18.35
CA SER A 171 10.81 -47.32 -18.97
C SER A 171 11.01 -46.83 -20.39
N ALA A 172 9.96 -46.33 -21.06
CA ALA A 172 10.06 -45.68 -22.37
C ALA A 172 10.80 -44.34 -22.29
N CYS A 173 10.74 -43.68 -21.12
CA CYS A 173 11.35 -42.38 -20.90
C CYS A 173 12.42 -42.40 -19.81
N HIS A 174 12.32 -43.29 -18.82
CA HIS A 174 13.25 -43.36 -17.70
C HIS A 174 14.17 -44.57 -17.76
N ALA A 175 15.45 -44.34 -17.48
CA ALA A 175 16.43 -45.39 -17.23
C ALA A 175 16.16 -46.03 -15.85
N PRO A 176 16.18 -47.37 -15.75
CA PRO A 176 15.73 -48.09 -14.53
C PRO A 176 16.70 -47.96 -13.34
N HIS A 177 18.01 -47.75 -13.57
CA HIS A 177 19.03 -47.71 -12.52
C HIS A 177 19.73 -46.35 -12.42
N GLY A 178 20.21 -45.82 -13.54
CA GLY A 178 20.85 -44.52 -13.63
C GLY A 178 21.06 -44.06 -15.07
N SER A 179 21.22 -42.75 -15.24
CA SER A 179 21.44 -42.09 -16.53
C SER A 179 22.30 -40.84 -16.37
N ALA A 180 23.06 -40.51 -17.41
CA ALA A 180 23.75 -39.23 -17.53
C ALA A 180 22.76 -38.03 -17.62
N ASN A 181 21.48 -38.27 -17.93
CA ASN A 181 20.43 -37.25 -18.07
C ASN A 181 19.50 -37.19 -16.85
N ARG A 182 19.33 -36.00 -16.25
CA ARG A 182 18.43 -35.77 -15.10
C ARG A 182 16.98 -35.54 -15.55
N PRO A 183 15.95 -36.09 -14.87
CA PRO A 183 16.00 -36.95 -13.68
C PRO A 183 15.82 -38.44 -14.05
N LEU A 184 16.88 -39.13 -14.48
CA LEU A 184 16.87 -40.53 -14.95
C LEU A 184 16.30 -40.74 -16.35
N ILE A 185 16.45 -39.81 -17.30
CA ILE A 185 15.86 -39.98 -18.64
C ILE A 185 16.77 -40.86 -19.52
N VAL A 186 16.20 -41.74 -20.35
CA VAL A 186 16.98 -42.52 -21.34
C VAL A 186 17.74 -41.60 -22.31
N SER A 187 18.84 -42.06 -22.89
CA SER A 187 19.67 -41.23 -23.77
C SER A 187 19.02 -40.91 -25.12
N MET A 188 18.00 -41.67 -25.53
CA MET A 188 17.20 -41.45 -26.74
C MET A 188 15.77 -41.97 -26.50
N LEU A 189 14.77 -41.11 -26.68
CA LEU A 189 13.36 -41.49 -26.59
C LEU A 189 12.94 -42.15 -27.92
N GLU A 190 12.77 -43.46 -27.94
CA GLU A 190 12.13 -44.15 -29.07
C GLU A 190 10.61 -44.09 -28.90
N THR A 191 9.97 -43.03 -29.38
CA THR A 191 8.55 -43.11 -29.73
C THR A 191 8.39 -42.97 -31.25
N PRO A 192 7.85 -43.99 -31.95
CA PRO A 192 7.37 -43.76 -33.29
C PRO A 192 6.07 -42.97 -33.18
N SER A 193 6.06 -41.75 -33.70
CA SER A 193 4.88 -40.94 -34.08
C SER A 193 4.43 -39.76 -33.20
N ALA A 194 5.19 -39.29 -32.21
CA ALA A 194 5.04 -37.88 -31.83
C ALA A 194 5.84 -37.05 -32.84
N PRO A 195 5.20 -36.22 -33.69
CA PRO A 195 5.97 -35.37 -34.58
C PRO A 195 6.91 -34.50 -33.75
N ALA A 196 8.13 -34.25 -34.26
CA ALA A 196 9.15 -33.44 -33.59
C ALA A 196 8.60 -32.09 -33.11
N THR A 197 7.52 -31.62 -33.77
CA THR A 197 6.66 -30.56 -33.31
C THR A 197 5.17 -30.89 -33.46
N PHE A 198 4.34 -30.46 -32.51
CA PHE A 198 2.87 -30.50 -32.56
C PHE A 198 2.33 -29.07 -32.69
N ALA A 199 1.44 -28.83 -33.65
CA ALA A 199 0.76 -27.55 -33.77
C ALA A 199 -0.45 -27.54 -32.84
N VAL A 200 -0.38 -26.74 -31.78
CA VAL A 200 -1.48 -26.40 -30.88
C VAL A 200 -2.32 -25.32 -31.57
N PRO A 201 -3.55 -25.63 -32.04
CA PRO A 201 -4.41 -24.64 -32.66
C PRO A 201 -4.75 -23.51 -31.68
N ALA A 202 -5.05 -22.33 -32.21
CA ALA A 202 -5.56 -21.22 -31.42
C ALA A 202 -6.72 -21.65 -30.51
N ASN A 203 -6.61 -21.33 -29.22
CA ASN A 203 -7.56 -21.71 -28.15
C ASN A 203 -7.62 -23.20 -27.78
N ASP A 204 -6.65 -24.03 -28.16
CA ASP A 204 -6.63 -25.43 -27.69
C ASP A 204 -6.28 -25.50 -26.19
N ARG A 205 -7.28 -25.85 -25.38
CA ARG A 205 -7.22 -25.94 -23.91
C ARG A 205 -7.64 -27.32 -23.40
N ARG A 206 -7.61 -28.33 -24.27
CA ARG A 206 -8.10 -29.69 -23.98
C ARG A 206 -7.38 -30.30 -22.78
N LEU A 207 -6.08 -30.02 -22.63
CA LEU A 207 -5.28 -30.49 -21.50
C LEU A 207 -5.80 -29.91 -20.16
N CYS A 208 -6.02 -28.59 -20.10
CA CYS A 208 -6.48 -27.92 -18.89
C CYS A 208 -7.92 -28.33 -18.54
N ALA A 209 -8.80 -28.42 -19.54
CA ALA A 209 -10.18 -28.86 -19.36
C ALA A 209 -10.32 -30.35 -18.99
N GLY A 210 -9.33 -31.18 -19.32
CA GLY A 210 -9.27 -32.58 -18.89
C GLY A 210 -9.02 -32.74 -17.38
N CYS A 211 -8.18 -31.87 -16.80
CA CYS A 211 -7.91 -31.86 -15.36
C CYS A 211 -8.85 -30.96 -14.55
N HIS A 212 -9.43 -29.93 -15.18
CA HIS A 212 -10.41 -29.01 -14.61
C HIS A 212 -11.74 -29.06 -15.38
N PRO A 213 -12.47 -30.19 -15.33
CA PRO A 213 -13.75 -30.31 -16.04
C PRO A 213 -14.84 -29.43 -15.41
N ASP A 214 -14.74 -29.18 -14.10
CA ASP A 214 -15.73 -28.49 -13.30
C ASP A 214 -15.21 -27.15 -12.75
N ALA A 215 -16.15 -26.29 -12.37
CA ALA A 215 -15.84 -25.06 -11.64
C ALA A 215 -15.18 -25.39 -10.30
N SER A 216 -14.14 -24.63 -9.94
CA SER A 216 -13.44 -24.78 -8.67
C SER A 216 -12.86 -23.43 -8.22
N ALA A 217 -13.16 -23.03 -6.98
CA ALA A 217 -12.75 -21.75 -6.42
C ALA A 217 -13.09 -20.54 -7.34
N THR A 218 -12.08 -19.84 -7.85
CA THR A 218 -12.22 -18.68 -8.76
C THR A 218 -12.32 -19.10 -10.23
N TYR A 219 -12.12 -20.37 -10.57
CA TYR A 219 -12.35 -20.89 -11.90
C TYR A 219 -13.82 -21.25 -12.09
N PRO A 220 -14.54 -20.61 -13.02
CA PRO A 220 -15.98 -20.82 -13.20
C PRO A 220 -16.33 -22.06 -14.02
N GLY A 221 -15.34 -22.87 -14.39
CA GLY A 221 -15.50 -23.96 -15.35
C GLY A 221 -15.24 -23.53 -16.80
N TYR A 222 -15.00 -24.53 -17.65
CA TYR A 222 -14.52 -24.31 -19.02
C TYR A 222 -15.50 -23.54 -19.91
N THR A 223 -16.81 -23.80 -19.76
CA THR A 223 -17.85 -23.15 -20.58
C THR A 223 -17.93 -21.64 -20.31
N THR A 224 -17.92 -21.24 -19.05
CA THR A 224 -17.98 -19.82 -18.67
C THR A 224 -16.68 -19.12 -19.05
N TYR A 225 -15.53 -19.74 -18.77
CA TYR A 225 -14.22 -19.21 -19.14
C TYR A 225 -14.14 -18.84 -20.62
N GLN A 226 -14.65 -19.68 -21.53
CA GLN A 226 -14.62 -19.43 -22.98
C GLN A 226 -15.25 -18.11 -23.42
N THR A 227 -16.11 -17.50 -22.59
CA THR A 227 -16.74 -16.21 -22.87
C THR A 227 -15.92 -15.02 -22.36
N GLY A 228 -14.89 -15.27 -21.54
CA GLY A 228 -13.97 -14.28 -20.99
C GLY A 228 -13.00 -13.71 -22.03
N GLY A 229 -12.56 -12.47 -21.83
CA GLY A 229 -11.57 -11.78 -22.67
C GLY A 229 -10.20 -12.44 -22.65
N HIS A 230 -9.83 -13.12 -21.56
CA HIS A 230 -8.62 -13.94 -21.51
C HIS A 230 -8.80 -15.31 -22.15
N ALA A 231 -9.99 -15.68 -22.64
CA ALA A 231 -10.21 -16.95 -23.33
C ALA A 231 -10.09 -16.84 -24.86
N SER A 232 -9.61 -15.72 -25.40
CA SER A 232 -9.32 -15.57 -26.83
C SER A 232 -7.81 -15.43 -27.09
N SER A 233 -7.24 -16.45 -27.73
CA SER A 233 -5.97 -16.40 -28.46
C SER A 233 -6.28 -16.64 -29.94
N ALA A 234 -5.67 -15.88 -30.84
CA ALA A 234 -5.73 -16.14 -32.28
C ALA A 234 -4.48 -16.90 -32.79
N GLU A 235 -3.52 -17.14 -31.92
CA GLU A 235 -2.20 -17.68 -32.27
C GLU A 235 -2.23 -19.21 -32.30
N THR A 236 -1.70 -19.81 -33.36
CA THR A 236 -1.46 -21.26 -33.44
C THR A 236 0.02 -21.50 -33.21
N VAL A 237 0.37 -22.27 -32.17
CA VAL A 237 1.75 -22.42 -31.71
C VAL A 237 2.27 -23.82 -32.04
N VAL A 238 3.48 -23.89 -32.58
CA VAL A 238 4.16 -25.14 -32.85
C VAL A 238 5.07 -25.46 -31.66
N VAL A 239 4.65 -26.41 -30.81
CA VAL A 239 5.44 -26.87 -29.65
C VAL A 239 6.29 -28.07 -30.04
N THR A 240 7.47 -28.23 -29.46
CA THR A 240 8.23 -29.48 -29.63
C THR A 240 7.48 -30.65 -29.00
N GLY A 241 7.53 -31.83 -29.61
CA GLY A 241 6.84 -33.04 -29.11
C GLY A 241 7.29 -33.50 -27.71
N GLU A 242 8.36 -32.89 -27.20
CA GLU A 242 8.83 -32.98 -25.82
C GLU A 242 8.25 -31.79 -25.03
N TRP A 243 7.25 -32.03 -24.17
CA TRP A 243 6.72 -31.00 -23.28
C TRP A 243 7.80 -30.57 -22.25
N ILE A 244 7.92 -29.27 -22.07
CA ILE A 244 9.10 -28.51 -21.62
C ILE A 244 9.43 -28.69 -20.12
N SER A 245 10.61 -29.22 -19.80
CA SER A 245 11.28 -28.91 -18.52
C SER A 245 12.58 -28.10 -18.69
N ARG A 246 12.98 -27.78 -19.92
CA ARG A 246 14.12 -26.93 -20.27
C ARG A 246 13.97 -26.44 -21.71
N LEU A 247 13.78 -25.15 -21.95
CA LEU A 247 14.30 -24.56 -23.18
C LEU A 247 14.89 -23.16 -22.95
N PRO A 248 15.93 -22.80 -23.74
CA PRO A 248 16.76 -21.61 -23.57
C PRO A 248 16.04 -20.34 -24.04
N THR A 249 16.59 -19.20 -23.64
CA THR A 249 16.28 -17.88 -24.23
C THR A 249 16.17 -17.97 -25.76
N GLY A 250 14.96 -17.77 -26.31
CA GLY A 250 14.69 -17.76 -27.75
C GLY A 250 13.77 -18.86 -28.31
N SER A 251 13.15 -19.72 -27.49
CA SER A 251 12.08 -20.63 -27.94
C SER A 251 10.80 -19.87 -28.32
N ALA A 252 10.00 -20.40 -29.26
CA ALA A 252 8.71 -19.82 -29.71
C ALA A 252 7.68 -19.55 -28.57
N GLU A 253 7.90 -20.10 -27.39
CA GLU A 253 7.17 -19.83 -26.15
C GLU A 253 7.32 -18.37 -25.68
N THR A 254 8.44 -17.68 -25.95
CA THR A 254 8.63 -16.26 -25.57
C THR A 254 7.78 -15.29 -26.40
N SER A 255 7.09 -15.78 -27.44
CA SER A 255 6.12 -15.03 -28.22
C SER A 255 4.66 -15.26 -27.81
N ARG A 256 4.37 -16.07 -26.78
CA ARG A 256 3.01 -16.22 -26.25
C ARG A 256 2.53 -14.87 -25.70
N LYS A 257 1.47 -14.31 -26.29
CA LYS A 257 0.84 -13.08 -25.82
C LYS A 257 -0.68 -13.25 -25.82
N ALA A 258 -1.21 -13.53 -24.62
CA ALA A 258 -2.61 -13.60 -24.20
C ALA A 258 -3.40 -14.93 -24.44
N GLY A 259 -3.98 -15.43 -23.34
CA GLY A 259 -5.16 -16.31 -23.31
C GLY A 259 -4.98 -17.84 -23.28
N GLU A 260 -3.75 -18.32 -23.12
CA GLU A 260 -3.46 -19.73 -22.83
C GLU A 260 -3.23 -19.90 -21.32
N CYS A 261 -3.81 -20.94 -20.70
CA CYS A 261 -3.72 -21.20 -19.27
C CYS A 261 -2.25 -21.33 -18.81
N GLN A 262 -1.38 -21.81 -19.70
CA GLN A 262 0.06 -22.02 -19.47
C GLN A 262 0.83 -20.70 -19.26
N ASN A 263 0.32 -19.56 -19.74
CA ASN A 263 0.94 -18.26 -19.49
C ASN A 263 0.82 -17.80 -18.03
N CYS A 264 -0.09 -18.44 -17.28
CA CYS A 264 -0.34 -18.11 -15.89
C CYS A 264 -0.04 -19.29 -14.98
N HIS A 265 -0.33 -20.52 -15.42
CA HIS A 265 -0.19 -21.75 -14.64
C HIS A 265 0.95 -22.63 -15.14
N ASN A 266 1.76 -23.12 -14.20
CA ASN A 266 2.76 -24.16 -14.44
C ASN A 266 2.35 -25.46 -13.72
N PRO A 267 1.53 -26.33 -14.33
CA PRO A 267 0.95 -27.48 -13.64
C PRO A 267 1.97 -28.57 -13.30
N MET A 268 3.09 -28.63 -14.02
CA MET A 268 4.13 -29.68 -13.85
C MET A 268 5.39 -29.18 -13.14
N GLY A 269 5.47 -27.87 -12.85
CA GLY A 269 6.66 -27.21 -12.30
C GLY A 269 7.79 -27.08 -13.32
N SER A 270 8.51 -25.96 -13.29
CA SER A 270 9.75 -25.75 -14.06
C SER A 270 10.88 -25.34 -13.12
N GLY A 271 12.13 -25.57 -13.51
CA GLY A 271 13.28 -25.04 -12.79
C GLY A 271 13.60 -23.63 -13.28
N THR A 272 14.03 -22.73 -12.39
CA THR A 272 14.67 -21.48 -12.80
C THR A 272 16.01 -21.77 -13.51
N ALA A 273 16.59 -20.76 -14.18
CA ALA A 273 17.93 -20.87 -14.76
C ALA A 273 19.02 -21.24 -13.72
N SER A 274 18.78 -20.98 -12.43
CA SER A 274 19.65 -21.36 -11.31
C SER A 274 19.37 -22.76 -10.75
N GLY A 275 18.42 -23.52 -11.32
CA GLY A 275 18.04 -24.86 -10.89
C GLY A 275 17.13 -24.92 -9.66
N THR A 276 16.59 -23.77 -9.23
CA THR A 276 15.62 -23.70 -8.12
C THR A 276 14.23 -24.10 -8.63
N PRO A 277 13.50 -25.01 -7.95
CA PRO A 277 12.16 -25.39 -8.40
C PRO A 277 11.17 -24.23 -8.29
N VAL A 278 10.36 -23.99 -9.32
CA VAL A 278 9.15 -23.18 -9.25
C VAL A 278 8.05 -24.05 -8.62
N ALA A 279 7.38 -23.55 -7.59
CA ALA A 279 6.25 -24.24 -6.98
C ALA A 279 5.12 -24.43 -8.01
N ARG A 280 4.28 -25.47 -7.84
CA ARG A 280 3.18 -25.71 -8.78
C ARG A 280 2.13 -24.59 -8.69
N LEU A 281 1.46 -24.36 -9.82
CA LEU A 281 0.26 -23.55 -10.04
C LEU A 281 0.39 -22.07 -10.43
N LEU A 282 1.54 -21.38 -10.37
CA LEU A 282 1.74 -20.08 -11.04
C LEU A 282 3.19 -19.94 -11.54
N GLU A 283 3.39 -19.51 -12.79
CA GLU A 283 4.75 -19.24 -13.32
C GLU A 283 5.40 -18.04 -12.61
N VAL A 284 4.58 -17.06 -12.25
CA VAL A 284 4.92 -15.81 -11.56
C VAL A 284 3.75 -15.46 -10.65
N GLU A 285 4.01 -15.05 -9.40
CA GLU A 285 2.97 -14.64 -8.44
C GLU A 285 2.80 -13.11 -8.40
N GLY A 286 1.57 -12.65 -8.14
CA GLY A 286 1.25 -11.24 -7.90
C GLY A 286 1.29 -10.34 -9.15
N LYS A 287 1.54 -9.04 -8.95
CA LYS A 287 1.57 -8.01 -10.01
C LYS A 287 2.46 -8.31 -11.22
N PRO A 288 3.69 -8.85 -11.07
CA PRO A 288 4.56 -9.11 -12.22
C PRO A 288 3.94 -10.08 -13.24
N LEU A 289 3.05 -10.97 -12.79
CA LEU A 289 2.28 -11.85 -13.69
C LEU A 289 1.43 -11.04 -14.67
N CYS A 290 0.67 -10.06 -14.16
CA CYS A 290 -0.19 -9.21 -14.98
C CYS A 290 0.64 -8.26 -15.85
N TYR A 291 1.70 -7.65 -15.31
CA TYR A 291 2.53 -6.68 -16.04
C TYR A 291 3.32 -7.29 -17.20
N GLY A 292 3.60 -8.60 -17.19
CA GLY A 292 4.19 -9.29 -18.34
C GLY A 292 3.35 -9.15 -19.62
N CYS A 293 2.02 -9.12 -19.49
CA CYS A 293 1.09 -8.91 -20.60
C CYS A 293 0.53 -7.48 -20.69
N HIS A 294 0.41 -6.77 -19.58
CA HIS A 294 -0.22 -5.44 -19.50
C HIS A 294 0.78 -4.30 -19.20
N GLY A 295 2.08 -4.51 -19.40
CA GLY A 295 3.12 -3.51 -19.15
C GLY A 295 3.47 -2.64 -20.37
N ILE A 296 4.28 -1.62 -20.11
CA ILE A 296 4.81 -0.69 -21.13
C ILE A 296 5.58 -1.48 -22.21
N GLY A 297 5.12 -1.38 -23.46
CA GLY A 297 5.71 -2.07 -24.61
C GLY A 297 5.04 -3.41 -24.97
N SER A 298 3.98 -3.81 -24.27
CA SER A 298 3.10 -4.90 -24.70
C SER A 298 2.24 -4.48 -25.90
N THR A 299 1.81 -5.46 -26.70
CA THR A 299 0.81 -5.29 -27.77
C THR A 299 -0.62 -5.28 -27.24
N VAL A 300 -0.82 -5.58 -25.96
CA VAL A 300 -2.12 -5.51 -25.28
C VAL A 300 -2.37 -4.06 -24.86
N ALA A 301 -3.57 -3.53 -25.16
CA ALA A 301 -3.86 -2.10 -25.20
C ALA A 301 -3.87 -1.34 -23.87
N THR A 302 -3.66 -2.01 -22.72
CA THR A 302 -3.85 -1.41 -21.39
C THR A 302 -2.56 -1.46 -20.58
N ASP A 303 -1.98 -0.28 -20.29
CA ASP A 303 -0.77 -0.12 -19.48
C ASP A 303 -1.10 -0.07 -17.98
N MET A 304 -1.01 -1.23 -17.33
CA MET A 304 -1.23 -1.38 -15.89
C MET A 304 0.01 -1.01 -15.06
N ALA A 305 1.18 -0.78 -15.66
CA ALA A 305 2.31 -0.25 -14.90
C ALA A 305 2.09 1.21 -14.53
N SER A 306 1.29 1.94 -15.33
CA SER A 306 0.95 3.35 -15.07
C SER A 306 0.12 3.61 -13.80
N ILE A 307 -0.55 2.57 -13.26
CA ILE A 307 -1.44 2.68 -12.09
C ILE A 307 -0.77 2.32 -10.76
N ASP A 308 0.49 1.89 -10.82
CA ASP A 308 1.26 1.45 -9.66
C ASP A 308 2.51 2.33 -9.48
N PRO A 309 2.34 3.63 -9.21
CA PRO A 309 3.48 4.49 -9.00
C PRO A 309 4.20 4.05 -7.72
N THR A 310 5.45 3.61 -7.85
CA THR A 310 6.34 3.54 -6.70
C THR A 310 6.37 4.92 -6.06
N PRO A 311 5.97 5.06 -4.78
CA PRO A 311 6.04 6.35 -4.12
C PRO A 311 7.49 6.82 -4.14
N PRO A 312 7.74 8.10 -4.44
CA PRO A 312 9.10 8.60 -4.46
C PRO A 312 9.67 8.60 -3.03
N ALA A 313 10.73 7.83 -2.81
CA ALA A 313 11.40 7.73 -1.51
C ALA A 313 12.11 9.03 -1.13
N GLY A 314 12.18 9.34 0.16
CA GLY A 314 12.93 10.50 0.68
C GLY A 314 12.24 11.85 0.42
N VAL A 315 10.93 11.83 0.18
CA VAL A 315 10.15 13.02 -0.15
C VAL A 315 9.54 13.62 1.11
N LEU A 316 9.61 14.94 1.22
CA LEU A 316 8.93 15.66 2.30
C LEU A 316 7.45 15.84 1.98
N GLU A 317 6.61 15.55 2.97
CA GLU A 317 5.22 15.92 3.02
C GLU A 317 5.01 17.22 3.79
N LEU A 318 3.95 17.92 3.41
CA LEU A 318 3.46 19.09 4.12
C LEU A 318 2.25 18.70 4.97
N VAL A 319 2.33 18.93 6.27
CA VAL A 319 1.24 18.72 7.21
C VAL A 319 0.71 20.05 7.70
N THR A 320 -0.60 20.22 7.69
CA THR A 320 -1.24 21.39 8.27
C THR A 320 -2.45 21.04 9.12
N GLY A 321 -2.48 21.55 10.33
CA GLY A 321 -3.65 21.52 11.20
C GLY A 321 -4.39 22.85 11.13
N PHE A 322 -5.67 22.84 10.80
CA PHE A 322 -6.54 24.02 10.89
C PHE A 322 -7.54 23.82 12.01
N SER A 323 -7.63 24.80 12.91
CA SER A 323 -8.53 24.74 14.07
C SER A 323 -9.55 25.88 13.98
N ALA A 324 -10.84 25.53 13.94
CA ALA A 324 -11.89 26.53 14.01
C ALA A 324 -12.01 27.07 15.44
N THR A 325 -12.14 28.39 15.60
CA THR A 325 -12.35 29.00 16.92
C THR A 325 -13.77 28.78 17.46
N THR A 326 -14.73 28.44 16.60
CA THR A 326 -16.13 28.13 16.96
C THR A 326 -16.43 26.62 17.09
N SER A 327 -17.58 26.27 17.66
CA SER A 327 -17.97 24.89 18.00
C SER A 327 -18.36 23.99 16.82
N THR A 328 -18.12 24.39 15.58
CA THR A 328 -18.32 23.53 14.41
C THR A 328 -17.17 22.55 14.28
N VAL A 329 -17.26 21.46 15.03
CA VAL A 329 -16.26 20.38 15.08
C VAL A 329 -15.90 19.85 13.68
N GLY A 330 -16.81 19.98 12.70
CA GLY A 330 -16.62 19.55 11.31
C GLY A 330 -15.71 20.41 10.42
N ALA A 331 -15.20 21.56 10.88
CA ALA A 331 -14.36 22.46 10.09
C ALA A 331 -12.87 22.41 10.44
N ALA A 332 -12.52 21.80 11.58
CA ALA A 332 -11.14 21.61 12.00
C ALA A 332 -10.60 20.29 11.42
N ARG A 333 -9.42 20.35 10.81
CA ARG A 333 -8.88 19.25 10.02
C ARG A 333 -7.37 19.19 10.08
N LEU A 334 -6.86 17.97 10.10
CA LEU A 334 -5.46 17.67 9.83
C LEU A 334 -5.34 17.23 8.38
N GLN A 335 -4.64 18.04 7.59
CA GLN A 335 -4.41 17.82 6.17
C GLN A 335 -2.95 17.48 5.91
N VAL A 336 -2.72 16.42 5.13
CA VAL A 336 -1.38 16.03 4.64
C VAL A 336 -1.36 16.15 3.13
N TRP A 337 -0.43 16.95 2.65
CA TRP A 337 -0.21 17.27 1.26
C TRP A 337 1.04 16.54 0.78
N SER A 338 0.86 15.59 -0.13
CA SER A 338 1.94 14.82 -0.75
C SER A 338 2.06 15.16 -2.24
N ARG A 339 3.19 14.78 -2.85
CA ARG A 339 3.35 14.85 -4.30
C ARG A 339 3.13 13.48 -4.97
N PRO A 340 2.55 13.45 -6.18
CA PRO A 340 2.20 12.20 -6.84
C PRO A 340 3.37 11.53 -7.59
N THR A 341 4.43 12.26 -7.98
CA THR A 341 5.57 11.73 -8.76
C THR A 341 6.89 12.46 -8.47
N THR A 342 8.00 11.98 -9.04
CA THR A 342 9.30 12.68 -9.02
C THR A 342 9.25 14.03 -9.75
N ALA A 343 10.10 14.96 -9.30
CA ALA A 343 10.08 16.40 -9.59
C ALA A 343 10.21 16.81 -11.08
N PRO A 344 9.70 18.01 -11.48
CA PRO A 344 8.88 18.93 -10.69
C PRO A 344 7.39 18.58 -10.82
N ALA A 345 6.77 18.18 -9.71
CA ALA A 345 5.35 17.80 -9.66
C ALA A 345 4.56 18.75 -8.76
N VAL A 346 3.29 19.00 -9.12
CA VAL A 346 2.36 19.83 -8.34
C VAL A 346 1.94 19.07 -7.09
N ILE A 347 1.91 19.75 -5.94
CA ILE A 347 1.39 19.20 -4.68
C ILE A 347 -0.10 18.85 -4.89
N ALA A 348 -0.45 17.61 -4.58
CA ALA A 348 -1.77 17.02 -4.82
C ALA A 348 -2.83 17.51 -3.80
N SER A 349 -4.11 17.18 -3.98
CA SER A 349 -5.13 17.49 -2.96
C SER A 349 -4.79 16.82 -1.62
N PRO A 350 -5.18 17.42 -0.48
CA PRO A 350 -4.78 16.91 0.82
C PRO A 350 -5.53 15.63 1.18
N ARG A 351 -4.87 14.76 1.92
CA ARG A 351 -5.50 13.69 2.70
C ARG A 351 -5.95 14.26 4.04
N GLU A 352 -7.17 13.95 4.46
CA GLU A 352 -7.70 14.34 5.76
C GLU A 352 -7.71 13.15 6.71
N PHE A 353 -7.13 13.30 7.90
CA PHE A 353 -6.97 12.22 8.87
C PHE A 353 -7.80 12.39 10.14
N LEU A 354 -8.04 13.64 10.56
CA LEU A 354 -8.78 13.96 11.77
C LEU A 354 -9.84 15.01 11.47
N GLN A 355 -11.09 14.75 11.86
CA GLN A 355 -12.12 15.77 12.00
C GLN A 355 -12.30 16.10 13.49
N GLY A 356 -12.01 17.34 13.86
CA GLY A 356 -12.00 17.80 15.26
C GLY A 356 -10.88 18.81 15.53
N ARG A 357 -10.91 19.48 16.69
CA ARG A 357 -9.95 20.56 16.98
C ARG A 357 -8.50 20.04 17.02
N VAL A 358 -7.72 20.39 16.00
CA VAL A 358 -6.29 20.10 15.90
C VAL A 358 -5.51 21.20 16.65
N GLY A 359 -4.56 20.79 17.48
CA GLY A 359 -3.58 21.63 18.15
C GLY A 359 -2.22 21.59 17.44
N PRO A 360 -1.12 21.94 18.13
CA PRO A 360 0.23 21.85 17.58
C PRO A 360 0.55 20.49 16.93
N VAL A 361 1.32 20.52 15.86
CA VAL A 361 1.82 19.33 15.16
C VAL A 361 3.34 19.26 15.25
N ALA A 362 3.89 18.05 15.34
CA ALA A 362 5.32 17.76 15.26
C ALA A 362 5.53 16.44 14.52
N ALA A 363 6.74 16.20 14.04
CA ALA A 363 7.08 14.95 13.39
C ALA A 363 8.52 14.55 13.73
N ALA A 364 8.71 13.31 14.15
CA ALA A 364 10.00 12.71 14.46
C ALA A 364 9.87 11.18 14.52
N ASP A 365 10.98 10.46 14.37
CA ASP A 365 11.09 9.01 14.63
C ASP A 365 11.11 8.78 16.15
N ILE A 366 9.93 8.79 16.78
CA ILE A 366 9.81 8.77 18.25
C ILE A 366 9.92 7.37 18.84
N ASP A 367 9.78 6.31 18.03
CA ASP A 367 9.96 4.93 18.47
C ASP A 367 11.33 4.34 18.10
N GLY A 368 12.07 4.99 17.20
CA GLY A 368 13.42 4.64 16.79
C GLY A 368 13.47 3.53 15.74
N ASP A 369 12.40 3.35 14.95
CA ASP A 369 12.33 2.34 13.89
C ASP A 369 12.91 2.84 12.53
N GLY A 370 13.27 4.12 12.46
CA GLY A 370 13.82 4.77 11.27
C GLY A 370 12.76 5.40 10.35
N VAL A 371 11.49 5.30 10.70
CA VAL A 371 10.35 5.98 10.06
C VAL A 371 9.93 7.15 10.95
N THR A 372 9.43 8.23 10.34
CA THR A 372 8.99 9.39 11.10
C THR A 372 7.49 9.31 11.38
N GLU A 373 7.12 9.44 12.65
CA GLU A 373 5.73 9.53 13.08
C GLU A 373 5.25 10.96 13.00
N LEU A 374 3.96 11.12 12.68
CA LEU A 374 3.26 12.39 12.81
C LEU A 374 2.54 12.47 14.16
N LEU A 375 2.82 13.53 14.90
CA LEU A 375 2.21 13.85 16.19
C LEU A 375 1.27 15.04 16.03
N ALA A 376 -0.01 14.84 16.33
CA ALA A 376 -1.01 15.91 16.29
C ALA A 376 -1.69 16.05 17.66
N ALA A 377 -1.41 17.15 18.36
CA ALA A 377 -2.08 17.44 19.62
C ALA A 377 -3.58 17.68 19.41
N ARG A 378 -4.40 17.27 20.37
CA ARG A 378 -5.83 17.59 20.38
C ARG A 378 -6.04 18.89 21.15
N SER A 379 -6.52 19.93 20.47
CA SER A 379 -6.66 21.26 21.09
C SER A 379 -7.62 21.22 22.28
N GLY A 380 -7.14 21.68 23.44
CA GLY A 380 -7.88 21.69 24.71
C GLY A 380 -8.06 20.31 25.36
N VAL A 381 -7.48 19.25 24.80
CA VAL A 381 -7.57 17.88 25.31
C VAL A 381 -6.16 17.38 25.66
N PRO A 382 -5.95 16.75 26.83
CA PRO A 382 -4.63 16.24 27.24
C PRO A 382 -4.27 14.95 26.50
N SER A 383 -4.11 15.02 25.18
CA SER A 383 -3.77 13.88 24.33
C SER A 383 -3.14 14.31 23.01
N VAL A 384 -2.32 13.44 22.43
CA VAL A 384 -1.72 13.57 21.11
C VAL A 384 -2.09 12.34 20.28
N THR A 385 -2.55 12.55 19.06
CA THR A 385 -2.70 11.47 18.08
C THR A 385 -1.34 11.15 17.48
N VAL A 386 -0.89 9.91 17.63
CA VAL A 386 0.32 9.36 17.00
C VAL A 386 -0.08 8.62 15.72
N MET A 387 0.53 8.99 14.60
CA MET A 387 0.29 8.39 13.30
C MET A 387 1.59 7.84 12.71
N GLY A 388 1.63 6.53 12.49
CA GLY A 388 2.73 5.83 11.81
C GLY A 388 2.43 5.57 10.34
N PHE A 389 3.43 5.10 9.60
CA PHE A 389 3.31 4.78 8.18
C PHE A 389 3.04 3.29 7.93
N SER A 390 2.04 3.00 7.10
CA SER A 390 1.75 1.68 6.56
C SER A 390 1.89 1.69 5.03
N ALA A 391 2.64 0.74 4.48
CA ALA A 391 2.74 0.57 3.02
C ALA A 391 1.37 0.32 2.35
N LEU A 392 0.42 -0.27 3.07
CA LEU A 392 -0.92 -0.59 2.59
C LEU A 392 -1.88 0.62 2.65
N SER A 393 -1.88 1.34 3.77
CA SER A 393 -2.91 2.35 4.08
C SER A 393 -2.38 3.79 4.14
N GLY A 394 -1.07 3.99 3.97
CA GLY A 394 -0.41 5.27 4.22
C GLY A 394 -0.34 5.57 5.71
N LEU A 395 -0.55 6.82 6.10
CA LEU A 395 -0.61 7.18 7.52
C LEU A 395 -1.81 6.52 8.20
N VAL A 396 -1.55 5.87 9.33
CA VAL A 396 -2.58 5.24 10.15
C VAL A 396 -2.39 5.61 11.61
N PRO A 397 -3.46 5.75 12.41
CA PRO A 397 -3.34 5.87 13.85
C PRO A 397 -2.63 4.63 14.41
N ASP A 398 -1.43 4.81 14.94
CA ASP A 398 -0.64 3.73 15.53
C ASP A 398 0.14 4.28 16.73
N PRO A 399 -0.34 4.08 17.98
CA PRO A 399 -1.59 3.44 18.41
C PRO A 399 -2.82 4.38 18.30
N GLY A 400 -2.66 5.59 17.77
CA GLY A 400 -3.71 6.62 17.70
C GLY A 400 -3.65 7.61 18.86
N ASP A 401 -4.78 7.87 19.52
CA ASP A 401 -4.84 8.87 20.59
C ASP A 401 -4.13 8.39 21.87
N VAL A 402 -3.01 9.03 22.21
CA VAL A 402 -2.21 8.76 23.40
C VAL A 402 -2.37 9.89 24.41
N ALA A 403 -2.63 9.55 25.67
CA ALA A 403 -2.83 10.53 26.74
C ALA A 403 -1.54 11.27 27.14
N LEU A 404 -1.69 12.56 27.45
CA LEU A 404 -0.69 13.40 28.11
C LEU A 404 -1.18 13.78 29.52
N LEU A 405 -0.31 14.39 30.33
CA LEU A 405 -0.71 14.91 31.64
C LEU A 405 -1.54 16.20 31.56
N ALA A 406 -1.43 16.94 30.45
CA ALA A 406 -2.12 18.19 30.21
C ALA A 406 -2.21 18.49 28.71
N ALA A 407 -3.16 19.35 28.30
CA ALA A 407 -3.33 19.75 26.90
C ALA A 407 -2.11 20.54 26.42
N ALA A 408 -1.57 20.21 25.24
CA ALA A 408 -0.44 20.91 24.67
C ALA A 408 -0.88 22.22 23.99
N ASP A 409 -0.40 23.35 24.50
CA ASP A 409 -0.54 24.67 23.85
C ASP A 409 0.54 24.85 22.76
N TYR A 410 1.73 24.29 23.01
CA TYR A 410 2.86 24.23 22.10
C TYR A 410 3.56 22.87 22.20
N MET A 411 4.20 22.43 21.12
CA MET A 411 4.81 21.11 21.03
C MET A 411 5.98 21.09 20.04
N VAL A 412 7.02 20.32 20.33
CA VAL A 412 8.11 19.94 19.42
C VAL A 412 8.48 18.47 19.68
N ALA A 413 9.08 17.82 18.69
CA ALA A 413 9.70 16.51 18.84
C ALA A 413 11.18 16.63 18.47
N ALA A 414 12.06 16.35 19.41
CA ALA A 414 13.51 16.63 19.31
C ALA A 414 14.29 15.79 20.33
N ASP A 415 15.56 15.49 20.05
CA ASP A 415 16.44 14.78 20.99
C ASP A 415 16.90 15.75 22.08
N VAL A 416 16.09 15.91 23.13
CA VAL A 416 16.35 16.88 24.20
C VAL A 416 16.95 16.22 25.44
N LEU A 417 16.97 14.89 25.54
CA LEU A 417 17.49 14.15 26.68
C LEU A 417 18.42 13.03 26.23
N ALA A 418 19.67 13.07 26.71
CA ALA A 418 20.67 12.04 26.39
C ALA A 418 20.17 10.60 26.61
N ASP A 419 20.18 9.81 25.54
CA ASP A 419 19.85 8.40 25.55
C ASP A 419 20.66 7.55 24.55
N VAL A 420 20.36 6.24 24.53
CA VAL A 420 20.99 5.31 23.58
C VAL A 420 20.18 5.33 22.29
N GLY A 421 20.75 5.95 21.26
CA GLY A 421 20.18 5.99 19.91
C GLY A 421 19.85 7.40 19.42
N GLY A 422 19.83 8.40 20.30
CA GLY A 422 19.45 9.77 19.95
C GLY A 422 17.96 9.87 19.61
N ARG A 423 17.13 9.17 20.38
CA ARG A 423 15.69 9.10 20.13
C ARG A 423 15.03 10.42 20.52
N PRO A 424 14.29 11.07 19.61
CA PRO A 424 13.54 12.27 19.92
C PRO A 424 12.50 12.07 21.03
N GLU A 425 12.44 13.02 21.96
CA GLU A 425 11.33 13.15 22.90
C GLU A 425 10.22 14.04 22.35
N LEU A 426 9.00 13.75 22.79
CA LEU A 426 7.91 14.69 22.69
C LEU A 426 8.01 15.72 23.81
N VAL A 427 8.18 16.99 23.46
CA VAL A 427 8.11 18.10 24.41
C VAL A 427 6.80 18.84 24.23
N ALA A 428 6.00 18.92 25.29
CA ALA A 428 4.75 19.66 25.30
C ALA A 428 4.76 20.75 26.38
N VAL A 429 4.25 21.92 26.02
CA VAL A 429 4.08 23.05 26.93
C VAL A 429 2.58 23.26 27.21
N THR A 430 2.24 23.39 28.50
CA THR A 430 0.90 23.81 28.93
C THR A 430 1.02 24.98 29.89
N GLY A 431 0.40 26.12 29.56
CA GLY A 431 0.60 27.36 30.28
C GLY A 431 2.07 27.77 30.26
N ASN A 432 2.77 27.60 31.38
CA ASN A 432 4.21 27.85 31.51
C ASN A 432 5.02 26.62 31.96
N THR A 433 4.41 25.43 31.94
CA THR A 433 5.08 24.18 32.31
C THR A 433 5.50 23.43 31.05
N VAL A 434 6.80 23.16 30.94
CA VAL A 434 7.44 22.38 29.88
C VAL A 434 7.57 20.94 30.37
N ARG A 435 7.15 19.96 29.56
CA ARG A 435 7.20 18.54 29.89
C ARG A 435 7.85 17.77 28.76
N ALA A 436 8.88 16.99 29.04
CA ALA A 436 9.48 16.06 28.09
C ALA A 436 8.95 14.65 28.36
N TYR A 437 8.47 14.00 27.30
CA TYR A 437 7.92 12.66 27.33
C TYR A 437 8.72 11.75 26.41
N ARG A 438 8.97 10.53 26.89
CA ARG A 438 9.52 9.45 26.08
C ARG A 438 8.41 8.52 25.63
N TYR A 439 8.42 8.19 24.35
CA TYR A 439 7.51 7.22 23.79
C TYR A 439 8.03 5.80 23.99
N ASN A 440 7.14 4.84 24.25
CA ASN A 440 7.50 3.44 24.47
C ASN A 440 6.78 2.47 23.51
N GLY A 441 6.23 2.98 22.39
CA GLY A 441 5.42 2.20 21.45
C GLY A 441 3.94 2.12 21.79
N ALA A 442 3.50 2.60 22.96
CA ALA A 442 2.09 2.60 23.35
C ALA A 442 1.65 3.83 24.14
N ALA A 443 2.56 4.45 24.88
CA ALA A 443 2.28 5.57 25.77
C ALA A 443 3.45 6.55 25.84
N PHE A 444 3.13 7.80 26.19
CA PHE A 444 4.09 8.82 26.55
C PHE A 444 4.35 8.79 28.07
N ALA A 445 5.56 8.41 28.47
CA ALA A 445 6.01 8.47 29.86
C ALA A 445 6.69 9.83 30.11
N LEU A 446 6.20 10.58 31.10
CA LEU A 446 6.87 11.81 31.53
C LEU A 446 8.27 11.46 32.05
N VAL A 447 9.30 12.08 31.48
CA VAL A 447 10.68 11.94 31.95
C VAL A 447 11.02 13.05 32.94
N ASP A 448 10.78 14.31 32.55
CA ASP A 448 10.98 15.46 33.43
C ASP A 448 10.06 16.63 33.06
N SER A 449 9.91 17.59 33.97
CA SER A 449 9.16 18.82 33.75
C SER A 449 9.78 20.01 34.45
N VAL A 450 9.79 21.15 33.77
CA VAL A 450 10.28 22.43 34.31
C VAL A 450 9.27 23.55 34.07
N VAL A 451 9.40 24.64 34.82
CA VAL A 451 8.52 25.79 34.71
C VAL A 451 9.33 27.00 34.24
N VAL A 452 8.85 27.67 33.19
CA VAL A 452 9.42 28.91 32.68
C VAL A 452 8.64 30.13 33.20
N THR A 453 9.23 31.31 33.07
CA THR A 453 8.64 32.57 33.55
C THR A 453 7.78 33.23 32.48
N GLY A 454 6.57 33.65 32.83
CA GLY A 454 5.66 34.40 31.96
C GLY A 454 4.62 33.52 31.26
N THR A 455 3.91 34.11 30.30
CA THR A 455 2.95 33.41 29.44
C THR A 455 3.65 32.97 28.18
N VAL A 456 3.77 31.66 27.95
CA VAL A 456 4.50 31.13 26.79
C VAL A 456 3.83 31.55 25.49
N THR A 457 4.65 31.95 24.52
CA THR A 457 4.22 32.41 23.20
C THR A 457 4.82 31.61 22.04
N GLY A 458 5.70 30.66 22.32
CA GLY A 458 6.28 29.76 21.33
C GLY A 458 7.41 28.91 21.89
N ILE A 459 7.77 27.88 21.12
CA ILE A 459 8.85 26.93 21.40
C ILE A 459 9.55 26.56 20.08
N ALA A 460 10.85 26.32 20.14
CA ALA A 460 11.64 25.70 19.07
C ALA A 460 12.71 24.81 19.70
N ALA A 461 13.18 23.82 18.96
CA ALA A 461 14.26 22.93 19.35
C ALA A 461 15.41 23.01 18.34
N GLY A 462 16.64 22.87 18.81
CA GLY A 462 17.84 22.70 17.98
C GLY A 462 19.10 22.76 18.82
N ASP A 463 20.18 22.14 18.36
CA ASP A 463 21.50 22.20 19.01
C ASP A 463 22.10 23.61 18.91
N VAL A 464 21.99 24.40 19.98
CA VAL A 464 22.61 25.73 20.08
C VAL A 464 23.95 25.68 20.82
N SER A 465 24.21 24.61 21.57
CA SER A 465 25.35 24.50 22.47
C SER A 465 26.50 23.63 21.93
N GLY A 466 26.25 22.84 20.89
CA GLY A 466 27.15 21.84 20.32
C GLY A 466 27.17 20.54 21.11
N SER A 467 26.12 20.27 21.89
CA SER A 467 26.06 19.12 22.80
C SER A 467 25.59 17.83 22.11
N ALA A 468 25.15 17.94 20.84
CA ALA A 468 24.39 16.94 20.10
C ALA A 468 22.97 16.68 20.64
N LEU A 469 22.60 17.24 21.80
CA LEU A 469 21.21 17.35 22.21
C LEU A 469 20.65 18.69 21.73
N ASP A 470 19.38 18.67 21.36
CA ASP A 470 18.63 19.87 21.06
C ASP A 470 18.28 20.63 22.35
N GLU A 471 18.52 21.93 22.34
CA GLU A 471 18.01 22.83 23.36
C GLU A 471 16.65 23.40 22.97
N LEU A 472 15.81 23.69 23.96
CA LEU A 472 14.52 24.33 23.74
C LEU A 472 14.60 25.84 23.95
N ALA A 473 14.34 26.59 22.90
CA ALA A 473 14.13 28.03 22.98
C ALA A 473 12.65 28.34 23.22
N ILE A 474 12.32 28.96 24.35
CA ILE A 474 10.95 29.25 24.75
C ILE A 474 10.76 30.75 24.91
N THR A 475 9.85 31.32 24.13
CA THR A 475 9.47 32.73 24.26
C THR A 475 8.29 32.87 25.20
N SER A 476 8.26 33.97 25.94
CA SER A 476 7.13 34.31 26.81
C SER A 476 6.87 35.81 26.79
N ASN A 477 5.62 36.19 26.98
CA ASN A 477 5.22 37.57 27.24
C ASN A 477 4.75 37.74 28.69
N ALA A 478 4.72 38.99 29.16
CA ALA A 478 4.38 39.34 30.54
C ALA A 478 5.15 38.52 31.62
N PRO A 479 6.50 38.63 31.70
CA PRO A 479 7.37 39.58 30.99
C PRO A 479 7.82 39.08 29.62
N ASN A 480 8.29 39.99 28.77
CA ASN A 480 8.91 39.64 27.49
C ASN A 480 10.27 38.97 27.75
N ALA A 481 10.35 37.67 27.51
CA ALA A 481 11.50 36.86 27.87
C ALA A 481 11.77 35.70 26.90
N LEU A 482 13.03 35.27 26.87
CA LEU A 482 13.50 34.01 26.29
C LEU A 482 14.00 33.13 27.44
N SER A 483 13.57 31.87 27.48
CA SER A 483 14.16 30.83 28.31
C SER A 483 14.81 29.79 27.41
N ILE A 484 16.00 29.31 27.77
CA ILE A 484 16.70 28.24 27.04
C ILE A 484 16.71 27.03 27.96
N VAL A 485 15.99 25.96 27.61
CA VAL A 485 15.94 24.73 28.39
C VAL A 485 16.91 23.73 27.80
N THR A 486 17.87 23.29 28.61
CA THR A 486 18.85 22.27 28.25
C THR A 486 18.47 20.94 28.89
N GLY A 487 18.90 19.84 28.30
CA GLY A 487 18.72 18.51 28.89
C GLY A 487 20.02 17.78 29.18
N THR A 488 19.88 16.75 30.00
CA THR A 488 20.92 15.76 30.30
C THR A 488 20.27 14.38 30.32
N SER A 489 20.94 13.35 30.85
CA SER A 489 20.33 12.03 30.99
C SER A 489 19.21 12.06 32.04
N GLY A 490 17.98 12.26 31.57
CA GLY A 490 16.75 12.19 32.36
C GLY A 490 16.39 13.47 33.14
N SER A 491 16.99 14.62 32.85
CA SER A 491 16.58 15.88 33.49
C SER A 491 16.74 17.10 32.59
N LEU A 492 15.82 18.05 32.74
CA LEU A 492 15.78 19.36 32.11
C LEU A 492 16.23 20.46 33.07
N ALA A 493 16.90 21.48 32.55
CA ALA A 493 17.32 22.67 33.29
C ALA A 493 16.96 23.95 32.54
N VAL A 494 16.45 24.95 33.26
CA VAL A 494 16.07 26.25 32.67
C VAL A 494 17.21 27.24 32.79
N GLY A 495 17.70 27.75 31.66
CA GLY A 495 18.53 28.95 31.54
C GLY A 495 17.70 30.20 31.27
N GLY A 496 18.07 31.33 31.89
CA GLY A 496 17.33 32.60 31.80
C GLY A 496 16.41 32.86 33.02
N PRO A 497 15.36 33.71 32.89
CA PRO A 497 14.89 34.34 31.66
C PRO A 497 15.83 35.45 31.15
N TYR A 498 16.09 35.45 29.85
CA TYR A 498 16.82 36.50 29.15
C TYR A 498 15.85 37.54 28.62
N ALA A 499 16.17 38.83 28.77
CA ALA A 499 15.30 39.90 28.31
C ALA A 499 15.22 39.91 26.78
N THR A 500 13.99 40.03 26.26
CA THR A 500 13.74 40.21 24.83
C THR A 500 13.12 41.58 24.56
N ARG A 501 12.86 41.82 23.28
CA ARG A 501 12.05 42.94 22.79
C ARG A 501 10.55 42.71 23.00
N LEU A 502 9.71 43.65 22.55
CA LEU A 502 8.28 43.68 22.86
C LEU A 502 7.49 42.57 22.16
N LEU A 503 6.67 41.84 22.95
CA LEU A 503 5.78 40.78 22.49
C LEU A 503 6.51 39.72 21.64
N PRO A 504 7.47 38.98 22.20
CA PRO A 504 8.22 37.96 21.47
C PRO A 504 7.28 36.82 21.07
N LEU A 505 7.31 36.40 19.80
CA LEU A 505 6.53 35.28 19.28
C LEU A 505 7.42 34.30 18.51
N GLY A 506 6.97 33.04 18.43
CA GLY A 506 7.41 32.04 17.45
C GLY A 506 8.92 31.97 17.24
N PRO A 507 9.69 31.45 18.21
CA PRO A 507 11.12 31.29 18.05
C PRO A 507 11.44 30.24 16.98
N SER A 508 12.64 30.30 16.41
CA SER A 508 13.19 29.26 15.54
C SER A 508 14.69 29.10 15.81
N VAL A 509 15.22 27.90 15.62
CA VAL A 509 16.66 27.61 15.79
C VAL A 509 17.26 27.17 14.46
N GLY A 510 18.48 27.61 14.15
CA GLY A 510 19.25 27.10 13.03
C GLY A 510 20.58 27.82 12.85
N ASP A 511 21.50 27.20 12.11
CA ASP A 511 22.88 27.68 11.91
C ASP A 511 22.94 28.87 10.95
N LEU A 512 22.84 30.09 11.49
CA LEU A 512 22.92 31.34 10.75
C LEU A 512 24.36 31.79 10.53
N THR A 513 25.30 31.38 11.39
CA THR A 513 26.71 31.79 11.31
C THR A 513 27.57 30.84 10.47
N GLY A 514 27.07 29.65 10.18
CA GLY A 514 27.75 28.60 9.44
C GLY A 514 28.81 27.85 10.26
N ASP A 515 28.77 27.94 11.58
CA ASP A 515 29.75 27.33 12.48
C ASP A 515 29.32 25.94 12.99
N GLY A 516 28.14 25.47 12.57
CA GLY A 516 27.54 24.20 12.97
C GLY A 516 26.71 24.29 14.25
N LEU A 517 26.59 25.46 14.89
CA LEU A 517 25.75 25.69 16.05
C LEU A 517 24.50 26.50 15.66
N GLY A 518 23.37 26.18 16.28
CA GLY A 518 22.13 26.90 16.08
C GLY A 518 22.12 28.27 16.78
N GLU A 519 21.65 29.29 16.08
CA GLU A 519 21.20 30.54 16.69
C GLU A 519 19.69 30.57 16.87
N ILE A 520 19.24 31.23 17.94
CA ILE A 520 17.83 31.41 18.27
C ILE A 520 17.33 32.71 17.65
N VAL A 521 16.30 32.65 16.83
CA VAL A 521 15.63 33.82 16.25
C VAL A 521 14.25 33.97 16.88
N ILE A 522 13.85 35.21 17.19
CA ILE A 522 12.55 35.56 17.76
C ILE A 522 11.88 36.63 16.90
N ALA A 523 10.56 36.53 16.68
CA ALA A 523 9.75 37.60 16.08
C ALA A 523 9.34 38.64 17.13
N ASN A 524 9.55 39.93 16.83
CA ASN A 524 9.21 41.04 17.72
C ASN A 524 7.85 41.65 17.32
N ASN A 525 6.76 41.02 17.73
CA ASN A 525 5.40 41.41 17.30
C ASN A 525 5.00 42.83 17.72
N GLY A 526 5.58 43.31 18.84
CA GLY A 526 5.30 44.64 19.38
C GLY A 526 6.07 45.78 18.70
N GLU A 527 6.96 45.47 17.76
CA GLU A 527 7.81 46.45 17.09
C GLU A 527 7.51 46.51 15.58
N THR A 528 7.61 47.70 15.00
CA THR A 528 7.26 47.93 13.59
C THR A 528 8.46 48.00 12.65
N GLN A 529 9.67 48.15 13.19
CA GLN A 529 10.91 48.30 12.39
C GLN A 529 11.91 47.19 12.66
N THR A 530 12.11 46.81 13.92
CA THR A 530 12.97 45.70 14.30
C THR A 530 12.12 44.44 14.42
N LEU A 531 12.00 43.71 13.32
CA LEU A 531 11.06 42.62 13.13
C LEU A 531 11.47 41.34 13.86
N GLY A 532 12.77 41.15 14.10
CA GLY A 532 13.27 40.02 14.87
C GLY A 532 14.61 40.27 15.56
N SER A 533 14.95 39.38 16.47
CA SER A 533 16.19 39.40 17.25
C SER A 533 16.85 38.02 17.21
N VAL A 534 18.18 37.99 17.18
CA VAL A 534 18.99 36.77 17.12
C VAL A 534 19.77 36.63 18.42
N PHE A 535 19.73 35.47 19.05
CA PHE A 535 20.37 35.14 20.31
C PHE A 535 21.29 33.92 20.16
N ASN A 536 22.34 33.88 20.98
CA ASN A 536 23.21 32.70 21.11
C ASN A 536 22.79 31.81 22.30
N ALA A 537 23.48 30.69 22.49
CA ALA A 537 23.26 29.75 23.60
C ALA A 537 23.38 30.37 25.00
N ALA A 538 24.11 31.48 25.16
CA ALA A 538 24.22 32.20 26.43
C ALA A 538 23.03 33.13 26.70
N GLY A 539 22.07 33.21 25.79
CA GLY A 539 20.91 34.11 25.87
C GLY A 539 21.25 35.58 25.61
N SER A 540 22.39 35.87 24.98
CA SER A 540 22.76 37.22 24.57
C SER A 540 22.21 37.52 23.18
N GLU A 541 21.56 38.68 23.01
CA GLU A 541 21.19 39.19 21.68
C GLU A 541 22.47 39.56 20.91
N ILE A 542 22.71 38.91 19.77
CA ILE A 542 23.90 39.09 18.92
C ILE A 542 23.62 39.85 17.63
N ALA A 543 22.35 39.92 17.20
CA ALA A 543 21.95 40.69 16.02
C ALA A 543 20.46 41.08 16.06
N THR A 544 20.11 42.08 15.26
CA THR A 544 18.72 42.49 15.01
C THR A 544 18.37 42.40 13.53
N LEU A 545 17.12 42.08 13.25
CA LEU A 545 16.57 41.96 11.91
C LEU A 545 15.61 43.12 11.70
N SER A 546 16.05 44.14 10.96
CA SER A 546 15.29 45.38 10.78
C SER A 546 14.93 45.65 9.32
N ASP A 547 13.76 46.25 9.12
CA ASP A 547 13.29 46.75 7.83
C ASP A 547 12.79 48.20 7.99
N THR A 548 13.26 49.10 7.13
CA THR A 548 12.94 50.53 7.17
C THR A 548 11.77 50.90 6.26
N ALA A 549 11.25 49.97 5.46
CA ALA A 549 10.05 50.17 4.65
C ALA A 549 8.77 49.99 5.49
N THR A 550 7.95 51.04 5.64
CA THR A 550 6.67 50.94 6.39
C THR A 550 5.63 50.12 5.63
N PRO A 551 4.97 49.17 6.31
CA PRO A 551 3.60 49.39 6.81
C PRO A 551 3.41 48.92 8.27
N ALA A 552 2.22 49.18 8.83
CA ALA A 552 1.78 48.80 10.19
C ALA A 552 1.60 47.27 10.43
N GLN A 553 2.46 46.45 9.83
CA GLN A 553 2.42 44.98 9.91
C GLN A 553 3.23 44.49 11.11
N ARG A 554 2.87 43.33 11.65
CA ARG A 554 3.52 42.77 12.85
C ARG A 554 4.19 41.45 12.52
N ALA A 555 5.40 41.22 13.03
CA ALA A 555 6.07 39.93 12.91
C ALA A 555 5.35 38.88 13.77
N VAL A 556 5.04 37.72 13.21
CA VAL A 556 4.21 36.69 13.90
C VAL A 556 4.92 35.35 14.08
N SER A 557 5.85 34.99 13.21
CA SER A 557 6.62 33.74 13.31
C SER A 557 7.92 33.86 12.53
N THR A 558 8.95 33.12 12.96
CA THR A 558 10.23 33.00 12.25
C THR A 558 10.53 31.57 11.83
N ALA A 559 11.36 31.42 10.81
CA ALA A 559 12.00 30.16 10.43
C ALA A 559 13.45 30.44 10.02
N VAL A 560 14.33 29.46 10.24
CA VAL A 560 15.72 29.51 9.80
C VAL A 560 15.94 28.36 8.83
N GLY A 561 16.54 28.63 7.67
CA GLY A 561 16.85 27.59 6.69
C GLY A 561 17.59 28.12 5.47
N ASN A 562 18.32 27.24 4.81
CA ASN A 562 19.02 27.56 3.56
C ASN A 562 18.02 27.56 2.40
N ILE A 563 17.52 28.74 2.05
CA ILE A 563 16.56 28.95 0.95
C ILE A 563 17.24 29.57 -0.27
N LEU A 564 18.43 30.15 -0.12
CA LEU A 564 19.20 30.74 -1.21
C LEU A 564 20.32 29.81 -1.71
N THR A 565 19.95 28.60 -2.13
CA THR A 565 20.91 27.50 -2.39
C THR A 565 21.95 27.75 -3.49
N SER A 566 21.75 28.73 -4.38
CA SER A 566 22.74 29.11 -5.41
C SER A 566 23.51 30.40 -5.11
N VAL A 567 23.26 31.00 -3.95
CA VAL A 567 23.99 32.17 -3.46
C VAL A 567 24.85 31.68 -2.33
N THR A 568 26.09 31.32 -2.63
CA THR A 568 27.13 31.23 -1.61
C THR A 568 27.74 32.64 -1.53
N PRO A 569 27.50 33.45 -0.48
CA PRO A 569 28.39 34.55 -0.22
C PRO A 569 29.80 33.96 -0.10
N ALA A 570 30.78 34.62 -0.71
CA ALA A 570 32.19 34.26 -0.51
C ALA A 570 32.51 34.37 1.01
N GLY A 571 32.41 33.25 1.74
CA GLY A 571 32.80 33.14 3.14
C GLY A 571 31.71 33.07 4.22
N THR A 572 30.41 32.88 3.91
CA THR A 572 29.41 32.56 4.97
C THR A 572 28.46 31.45 4.48
N SER A 573 28.52 30.28 5.10
CA SER A 573 27.69 29.09 4.81
C SER A 573 26.35 29.06 5.58
N GLY A 574 26.01 30.13 6.29
CA GLY A 574 24.85 30.18 7.19
C GLY A 574 23.50 30.25 6.46
N ALA A 575 22.48 29.72 7.14
CA ALA A 575 21.08 29.76 6.73
C ALA A 575 20.51 31.19 6.69
N GLU A 576 19.41 31.38 5.95
CA GLU A 576 18.65 32.63 5.98
C GLU A 576 17.59 32.62 7.09
N VAL A 577 17.22 33.82 7.54
CA VAL A 577 16.06 34.01 8.41
C VAL A 577 14.86 34.41 7.57
N VAL A 578 13.74 33.75 7.80
CA VAL A 578 12.45 34.10 7.20
C VAL A 578 11.49 34.56 8.28
N ILE A 579 10.86 35.71 8.09
CA ILE A 579 9.87 36.28 9.02
C ILE A 579 8.55 36.46 8.28
N VAL A 580 7.46 35.97 8.90
CA VAL A 580 6.11 36.26 8.43
C VAL A 580 5.58 37.50 9.12
N ARG A 581 4.98 38.41 8.34
CA ARG A 581 4.33 39.62 8.82
C ARG A 581 2.84 39.58 8.54
N ASP A 582 2.03 39.71 9.58
CA ASP A 582 0.57 39.75 9.47
C ASP A 582 0.06 41.18 9.24
N GLN A 583 -0.93 41.31 8.35
CA GLN A 583 -1.73 42.51 8.17
C GLN A 583 -3.23 42.13 8.07
N PRO A 584 -3.90 41.93 9.22
CA PRO A 584 -5.23 41.32 9.24
C PRO A 584 -6.32 42.25 8.66
N ALA A 585 -6.07 43.57 8.62
CA ALA A 585 -7.05 44.56 8.16
C ALA A 585 -7.42 44.46 6.67
N ASN A 586 -6.54 43.92 5.82
CA ASN A 586 -6.76 43.89 4.38
C ASN A 586 -6.11 42.68 3.68
N GLY A 587 -5.60 41.71 4.45
CA GLY A 587 -5.02 40.49 3.89
C GLY A 587 -3.71 40.73 3.13
N ASN A 588 -2.99 41.81 3.46
CA ASN A 588 -1.72 42.11 2.82
C ASN A 588 -0.52 41.53 3.59
N SER A 589 -0.70 40.37 4.24
CA SER A 589 0.36 39.70 5.01
C SER A 589 1.50 39.26 4.10
N LYS A 590 2.75 39.30 4.59
CA LYS A 590 3.96 39.16 3.74
C LYS A 590 5.00 38.24 4.35
N VAL A 591 5.84 37.67 3.50
CA VAL A 591 7.08 36.99 3.90
C VAL A 591 8.27 37.92 3.66
N HIS A 592 9.14 37.99 4.66
CA HIS A 592 10.42 38.69 4.64
C HIS A 592 11.57 37.71 4.73
N VAL A 593 12.59 37.88 3.90
CA VAL A 593 13.82 37.09 3.92
C VAL A 593 14.99 37.97 4.29
N PHE A 594 15.76 37.57 5.31
CA PHE A 594 16.98 38.19 5.76
C PHE A 594 18.16 37.27 5.48
N ARG A 595 19.14 37.80 4.75
CA ARG A 595 20.40 37.12 4.48
C ARG A 595 21.50 37.71 5.32
N GLN A 596 22.36 36.86 5.86
CA GLN A 596 23.55 37.31 6.56
C GLN A 596 24.52 38.03 5.61
N ASN A 597 25.11 39.12 6.08
CA ASN A 597 26.14 39.86 5.35
C ASN A 597 27.50 39.18 5.50
N ALA A 598 28.38 39.40 4.51
CA ALA A 598 29.76 38.95 4.58
C ALA A 598 30.46 39.46 5.85
N GLY A 599 31.08 38.54 6.61
CA GLY A 599 31.74 38.84 7.88
C GLY A 599 30.90 38.61 9.15
N GLY A 600 29.63 38.20 9.02
CA GLY A 600 28.76 37.86 10.16
C GLY A 600 28.17 39.07 10.91
N GLY A 601 27.22 38.82 11.81
CA GLY A 601 26.70 39.81 12.77
C GLY A 601 25.77 40.91 12.23
N SER A 602 25.48 40.94 10.92
CA SER A 602 24.47 41.83 10.35
C SER A 602 23.73 41.16 9.20
N PHE A 603 22.51 41.64 8.94
CA PHE A 603 21.61 41.05 7.95
C PHE A 603 21.12 42.09 6.95
N THR A 604 21.03 41.70 5.69
CA THR A 604 20.33 42.47 4.66
C THR A 604 18.92 41.91 4.49
N SER A 605 17.92 42.79 4.59
CA SER A 605 16.55 42.50 4.18
C SER A 605 16.51 42.41 2.65
N LEU A 606 16.19 41.23 2.12
CA LEU A 606 16.28 40.99 0.68
C LEU A 606 14.94 41.08 -0.05
N GLN A 607 13.79 40.73 0.53
CA GLN A 607 12.49 40.73 -0.18
C GLN A 607 11.26 40.84 0.72
N VAL A 608 10.17 41.28 0.07
CA VAL A 608 8.83 41.45 0.63
C VAL A 608 7.82 40.92 -0.40
N LYS A 609 7.13 39.79 -0.15
CA LYS A 609 6.07 39.34 -1.06
C LYS A 609 4.80 38.90 -0.35
N SER A 610 3.67 39.21 -0.98
CA SER A 610 2.33 38.73 -0.64
C SER A 610 1.50 38.50 -1.90
N PRO A 611 0.68 37.44 -1.96
CA PRO A 611 -0.58 37.47 -2.70
C PRO A 611 -1.53 38.49 -2.04
N ASN A 612 -2.27 39.26 -2.83
CA ASN A 612 -3.28 40.17 -2.31
C ASN A 612 -4.52 39.38 -1.86
N ASN A 613 -4.53 38.80 -0.64
CA ASN A 613 -5.65 38.09 0.02
C ASN A 613 -5.16 37.12 1.12
N TRP A 614 -4.01 37.39 1.73
CA TRP A 614 -3.43 36.54 2.75
C TRP A 614 -3.77 37.03 4.17
N PHE A 615 -4.67 36.32 4.82
CA PHE A 615 -5.17 36.64 6.16
C PHE A 615 -4.63 35.71 7.24
N ASN A 616 -4.29 36.30 8.39
CA ASN A 616 -3.98 35.62 9.64
C ASN A 616 -2.95 34.48 9.50
N PRO A 617 -1.73 34.73 8.99
CA PRO A 617 -0.67 33.74 9.07
C PRO A 617 -0.29 33.46 10.52
N SER A 618 -0.12 32.18 10.86
CA SER A 618 0.23 31.77 12.23
C SER A 618 1.48 30.89 12.31
N ALA A 619 1.84 30.20 11.24
CA ALA A 619 2.94 29.25 11.25
C ALA A 619 3.71 29.23 9.92
N ILE A 620 5.02 28.98 10.01
CA ILE A 620 5.95 28.92 8.87
C ILE A 620 6.85 27.69 9.00
N ALA A 621 7.15 27.06 7.86
CA ALA A 621 8.14 26.00 7.73
C ALA A 621 8.97 26.20 6.45
N ILE A 622 10.12 25.53 6.39
CA ILE A 622 11.00 25.52 5.22
C ILE A 622 11.30 24.06 4.87
N GLY A 623 11.22 23.71 3.59
CA GLY A 623 11.58 22.37 3.12
C GLY A 623 11.48 22.22 1.61
N ASP A 624 12.21 21.25 1.04
CA ASP A 624 12.17 20.94 -0.40
C ASP A 624 10.97 20.04 -0.74
N LEU A 625 9.78 20.64 -0.71
CA LEU A 625 8.51 19.97 -1.03
C LEU A 625 8.44 19.53 -2.49
N GLU A 626 9.14 20.26 -3.38
CA GLU A 626 9.10 19.98 -4.82
C GLU A 626 10.21 19.01 -5.27
N GLY A 627 11.18 18.70 -4.41
CA GLY A 627 12.33 17.82 -4.69
C GLY A 627 13.26 18.35 -5.77
N ALA A 628 13.40 19.67 -5.86
CA ALA A 628 14.23 20.34 -6.85
C ALA A 628 15.60 20.76 -6.28
N GLY A 629 15.93 20.35 -5.05
CA GLY A 629 17.11 20.81 -4.32
C GLY A 629 17.03 22.29 -3.91
N ARG A 630 15.82 22.84 -3.86
CA ARG A 630 15.55 24.26 -3.57
C ARG A 630 14.39 24.33 -2.58
N PRO A 631 14.67 24.49 -1.27
CA PRO A 631 13.61 24.56 -0.28
C PRO A 631 12.63 25.70 -0.54
N GLN A 632 11.35 25.41 -0.37
CA GLN A 632 10.28 26.41 -0.41
C GLN A 632 10.02 26.94 1.01
N VAL A 633 9.60 28.21 1.09
CA VAL A 633 9.02 28.75 2.31
C VAL A 633 7.54 28.44 2.29
N VAL A 634 7.05 27.81 3.35
CA VAL A 634 5.66 27.37 3.46
C VAL A 634 5.03 28.07 4.63
N VAL A 635 3.86 28.67 4.41
CA VAL A 635 3.20 29.43 5.47
C VAL A 635 1.72 29.11 5.51
N ALA A 636 1.22 28.74 6.69
CA ALA A 636 -0.18 28.46 6.92
C ALA A 636 -0.92 29.77 7.26
N GLY A 637 -1.97 30.06 6.49
CA GLY A 637 -2.87 31.17 6.73
C GLY A 637 -4.21 30.69 7.28
N GLY A 638 -4.65 31.31 8.37
CA GLY A 638 -5.96 31.05 8.96
C GLY A 638 -7.13 31.55 8.11
N GLY A 639 -6.91 32.31 7.02
CA GLY A 639 -8.01 32.86 6.22
C GLY A 639 -8.79 33.95 6.96
N GLN A 640 -9.92 34.39 6.40
CA GLN A 640 -10.80 35.37 7.04
C GLN A 640 -12.26 34.93 6.95
N ARG A 641 -12.89 34.74 8.10
CA ARG A 641 -14.35 34.59 8.16
C ARG A 641 -15.00 35.98 8.02
N SER A 642 -15.80 36.19 6.97
CA SER A 642 -16.53 37.44 6.75
C SER A 642 -17.98 37.21 6.33
N GLN A 643 -18.86 38.16 6.67
CA GLN A 643 -20.22 38.22 6.13
C GLN A 643 -20.35 39.10 4.88
N SER A 644 -19.26 39.75 4.47
CA SER A 644 -19.15 40.49 3.22
C SER A 644 -18.32 39.70 2.20
N ALA A 645 -18.12 40.25 0.99
CA ALA A 645 -17.32 39.63 -0.08
C ALA A 645 -15.82 39.44 0.22
N SER A 646 -15.38 39.69 1.47
CA SER A 646 -13.99 39.51 1.91
C SER A 646 -13.75 38.17 2.63
N ALA A 647 -14.70 37.23 2.58
CA ALA A 647 -14.51 35.89 3.12
C ALA A 647 -13.40 35.20 2.32
N GLN A 648 -12.44 34.59 3.00
CA GLN A 648 -11.35 33.83 2.38
C GLN A 648 -11.12 32.55 3.17
N PRO A 649 -11.07 31.37 2.50
CA PRO A 649 -10.79 30.12 3.17
C PRO A 649 -9.35 30.13 3.72
N PRO A 650 -9.07 29.33 4.78
CA PRO A 650 -7.70 29.06 5.15
C PRO A 650 -6.98 28.30 4.04
N GLY A 651 -5.65 28.32 4.10
CA GLY A 651 -4.84 27.66 3.11
C GLY A 651 -3.36 27.79 3.39
N VAL A 652 -2.57 27.15 2.55
CA VAL A 652 -1.12 27.10 2.66
C VAL A 652 -0.49 27.79 1.47
N TYR A 653 0.40 28.74 1.75
CA TYR A 653 1.12 29.49 0.75
C TYR A 653 2.52 28.90 0.61
N VAL A 654 2.78 28.29 -0.55
CA VAL A 654 4.10 27.74 -0.90
C VAL A 654 4.81 28.80 -1.74
N VAL A 655 5.85 29.40 -1.17
CA VAL A 655 6.62 30.50 -1.75
C VAL A 655 7.96 29.97 -2.26
N ARG A 656 8.17 30.08 -3.58
CA ARG A 656 9.45 29.76 -4.24
C ARG A 656 10.32 31.00 -4.29
N VAL A 657 11.57 30.86 -3.87
CA VAL A 657 12.55 31.95 -3.88
C VAL A 657 13.47 31.75 -5.09
N ALA A 658 13.44 32.69 -6.04
CA ALA A 658 14.30 32.65 -7.22
C ALA A 658 15.75 32.94 -6.84
N SER A 659 16.70 32.33 -7.56
CA SER A 659 18.08 32.18 -7.11
C SER A 659 19.07 33.13 -7.82
N ASP A 660 18.60 34.18 -8.48
CA ASP A 660 19.47 35.09 -9.23
C ASP A 660 20.09 36.20 -8.36
N ASN A 661 21.41 36.29 -8.48
CA ASN A 661 22.38 36.78 -7.50
C ASN A 661 22.42 38.32 -7.29
N ALA A 662 21.34 39.05 -7.60
CA ALA A 662 21.33 40.52 -7.55
C ALA A 662 20.01 41.13 -7.04
N THR A 663 18.89 40.45 -7.26
CA THR A 663 17.55 40.82 -6.78
C THR A 663 16.75 39.54 -6.75
N LEU A 664 16.28 39.11 -5.59
CA LEU A 664 15.39 37.94 -5.48
C LEU A 664 14.04 38.28 -6.15
N ALA A 665 13.95 38.15 -7.46
CA ALA A 665 12.74 38.45 -8.20
C ALA A 665 11.77 37.28 -8.05
N VAL A 666 10.88 37.37 -7.07
CA VAL A 666 9.80 36.41 -6.91
C VAL A 666 8.72 36.77 -7.96
N GLY A 667 8.84 36.24 -9.18
CA GLY A 667 7.99 36.56 -10.34
C GLY A 667 6.52 36.13 -10.22
N ALA A 668 5.67 36.47 -11.19
CA ALA A 668 4.32 35.91 -11.28
C ALA A 668 4.42 34.37 -11.39
N GLY A 669 3.63 33.62 -10.60
CA GLY A 669 3.68 32.15 -10.54
C GLY A 669 4.66 31.55 -9.52
N SER A 670 5.40 32.35 -8.77
CA SER A 670 6.32 31.86 -7.73
C SER A 670 5.63 31.36 -6.45
N THR A 671 4.38 31.74 -6.23
CA THR A 671 3.61 31.41 -5.03
C THR A 671 2.40 30.58 -5.45
N SER A 672 2.23 29.41 -4.85
CA SER A 672 1.04 28.57 -5.02
C SER A 672 0.24 28.56 -3.73
N LEU A 673 -1.08 28.72 -3.85
CA LEU A 673 -2.03 28.57 -2.74
C LEU A 673 -2.62 27.16 -2.79
N LEU A 674 -2.40 26.41 -1.73
CA LEU A 674 -3.09 25.16 -1.45
C LEU A 674 -4.31 25.52 -0.60
N SER A 675 -5.49 25.51 -1.20
CA SER A 675 -6.71 25.85 -0.47
C SER A 675 -6.99 24.75 0.53
N ALA A 676 -7.19 25.10 1.80
CA ALA A 676 -7.65 24.11 2.76
C ALA A 676 -9.14 23.78 2.53
N SER A 677 -9.87 24.55 1.70
CA SER A 677 -11.33 24.56 1.50
C SER A 677 -12.12 25.21 2.65
N GLY A 678 -13.29 25.79 2.41
CA GLY A 678 -14.22 26.21 3.48
C GLY A 678 -13.81 27.43 4.35
N ALA A 679 -14.46 28.59 4.19
CA ALA A 679 -14.22 29.77 5.04
C ALA A 679 -14.80 29.66 6.46
N GLU A 680 -15.60 28.63 6.76
CA GLU A 680 -16.09 28.31 8.11
C GLU A 680 -14.96 27.86 9.05
N SER A 681 -13.86 27.36 8.49
CA SER A 681 -12.64 27.00 9.20
C SER A 681 -11.69 28.19 9.39
N ALA A 682 -12.06 29.38 8.90
CA ALA A 682 -11.19 30.54 8.92
C ALA A 682 -11.06 31.19 10.31
N GLY A 683 -9.83 31.57 10.65
CA GLY A 683 -9.40 32.07 11.96
C GLY A 683 -10.10 33.33 12.44
N SER A 684 -10.13 33.51 13.77
CA SER A 684 -10.67 34.72 14.42
C SER A 684 -9.63 35.83 14.63
N GLY A 685 -8.41 35.63 14.11
CA GLY A 685 -7.27 36.53 14.31
C GLY A 685 -6.42 36.20 15.55
N ALA A 686 -6.50 34.97 16.08
CA ALA A 686 -5.63 34.50 17.15
C ALA A 686 -4.45 33.71 16.55
N PHE A 687 -3.26 33.84 17.14
CA PHE A 687 -2.01 33.23 16.65
C PHE A 687 -1.94 31.68 16.78
N SER A 688 -3.08 30.99 16.94
CA SER A 688 -3.20 29.56 17.24
C SER A 688 -4.16 28.81 16.30
N ASP A 689 -4.55 29.43 15.18
CA ASP A 689 -5.62 28.93 14.31
C ASP A 689 -5.12 27.96 13.22
N ALA A 690 -3.81 27.94 12.93
CA ALA A 690 -3.19 26.98 12.02
C ALA A 690 -1.77 26.57 12.44
N TRP A 691 -1.44 25.30 12.20
CA TRP A 691 -0.17 24.65 12.53
C TRP A 691 0.45 24.03 11.28
N ILE A 692 1.78 23.94 11.23
CA ILE A 692 2.49 23.38 10.08
C ILE A 692 3.64 22.49 10.53
N ALA A 693 3.85 21.39 9.80
CA ALA A 693 5.07 20.61 9.84
C ALA A 693 5.47 20.21 8.41
N VAL A 694 6.77 20.05 8.19
CA VAL A 694 7.31 19.51 6.95
C VAL A 694 8.25 18.37 7.34
N ALA A 695 7.93 17.15 6.93
CA ALA A 695 8.64 15.95 7.35
C ALA A 695 8.46 14.82 6.31
N GLN A 696 9.35 13.84 6.33
CA GLN A 696 9.24 12.63 5.51
C GLN A 696 8.41 11.59 6.26
N LEU A 697 7.11 11.48 5.96
CA LEU A 697 6.16 10.62 6.67
C LEU A 697 6.05 9.21 6.06
N GLY A 698 7.19 8.72 5.55
CA GLY A 698 7.28 7.51 4.74
C GLY A 698 6.86 7.72 3.28
N ASP A 699 6.65 6.60 2.58
CA ASP A 699 6.42 6.55 1.14
C ASP A 699 4.92 6.74 0.81
N LEU A 700 4.35 7.89 1.22
CA LEU A 700 2.91 8.15 1.10
C LEU A 700 2.45 8.26 -0.35
N GLY A 701 3.13 9.06 -1.18
CA GLY A 701 2.81 9.23 -2.60
C GLY A 701 1.35 9.62 -2.88
N PRO A 702 0.84 9.34 -4.11
CA PRO A 702 -0.58 9.51 -4.43
C PRO A 702 -1.41 8.46 -3.70
N SER A 703 -2.70 8.73 -3.57
CA SER A 703 -3.60 7.77 -2.95
C SER A 703 -3.82 6.58 -3.85
N ARG A 704 -3.80 5.38 -3.28
CA ARG A 704 -3.82 4.16 -4.10
C ARG A 704 -4.37 2.97 -3.33
N HIS A 705 -4.89 2.01 -4.08
CA HIS A 705 -4.94 0.63 -3.63
C HIS A 705 -3.56 0.02 -3.86
N ALA A 706 -2.76 -0.04 -2.80
CA ALA A 706 -1.35 -0.43 -2.86
C ALA A 706 -1.21 -1.95 -3.07
N ALA A 707 -1.43 -2.40 -4.30
CA ALA A 707 -1.37 -3.82 -4.58
C ALA A 707 0.05 -4.40 -4.30
N GLY A 708 0.20 -5.66 -3.89
CA GLY A 708 1.49 -6.23 -3.53
C GLY A 708 2.26 -5.54 -2.38
N ALA A 709 1.64 -4.60 -1.64
CA ALA A 709 2.26 -3.98 -0.45
C ALA A 709 2.49 -4.99 0.68
N VAL A 710 1.73 -6.10 0.68
CA VAL A 710 1.91 -7.24 1.58
C VAL A 710 2.55 -8.37 0.78
N ALA A 711 3.77 -8.76 1.13
CA ALA A 711 4.48 -9.83 0.45
C ALA A 711 3.83 -11.20 0.71
N SER A 712 3.79 -12.07 -0.31
CA SER A 712 3.27 -13.45 -0.24
C SER A 712 1.84 -13.54 0.31
N ALA A 713 1.00 -12.55 0.01
CA ALA A 713 -0.33 -12.42 0.58
C ALA A 713 -1.32 -13.50 0.08
N HIS A 714 -1.22 -13.89 -1.19
CA HIS A 714 -2.02 -14.98 -1.75
C HIS A 714 -1.30 -16.32 -1.63
N VAL A 715 -1.90 -17.27 -0.90
CA VAL A 715 -1.48 -18.67 -0.84
C VAL A 715 -2.66 -19.56 -1.18
N SER A 716 -2.43 -20.77 -1.69
CA SER A 716 -3.49 -21.73 -2.10
C SER A 716 -4.41 -22.20 -0.95
N THR A 717 -4.10 -21.81 0.29
CA THR A 717 -4.88 -22.10 1.51
C THR A 717 -5.52 -20.85 2.13
N GLU A 718 -5.45 -19.71 1.45
CA GLU A 718 -6.02 -18.45 1.92
C GLU A 718 -7.53 -18.59 2.12
N SER A 719 -8.02 -18.05 3.25
CA SER A 719 -9.45 -17.97 3.57
C SER A 719 -9.82 -16.52 3.87
N ALA A 720 -11.10 -16.17 3.73
CA ALA A 720 -11.61 -14.80 3.79
C ALA A 720 -11.37 -14.03 5.11
N LEU A 721 -10.75 -14.65 6.12
CA LEU A 721 -10.46 -14.07 7.44
C LEU A 721 -8.98 -13.71 7.64
N PHE A 722 -8.18 -13.65 6.58
CA PHE A 722 -6.73 -13.45 6.72
C PHE A 722 -6.37 -12.04 7.24
N THR A 723 -5.47 -12.03 8.23
CA THR A 723 -4.72 -10.86 8.69
C THR A 723 -3.23 -11.14 8.44
N PRO A 724 -2.49 -10.25 7.75
CA PRO A 724 -2.85 -8.87 7.41
C PRO A 724 -3.71 -8.74 6.16
N ARG A 725 -4.58 -7.71 6.15
CA ARG A 725 -5.34 -7.28 4.97
C ARG A 725 -4.36 -6.89 3.86
N HIS A 726 -4.72 -7.17 2.62
CA HIS A 726 -3.96 -6.78 1.45
C HIS A 726 -4.90 -6.38 0.31
N VAL A 727 -4.32 -5.90 -0.77
CA VAL A 727 -5.00 -5.74 -2.05
C VAL A 727 -4.06 -6.29 -3.11
N ASP A 728 -4.59 -7.00 -4.09
CA ASP A 728 -3.87 -7.42 -5.28
C ASP A 728 -4.82 -7.42 -6.49
N CYS A 729 -4.27 -7.53 -7.71
CA CYS A 729 -5.11 -7.47 -8.92
C CYS A 729 -6.24 -8.52 -8.90
N VAL A 730 -5.96 -9.71 -8.37
CA VAL A 730 -6.92 -10.82 -8.30
C VAL A 730 -7.96 -10.67 -7.19
N ASP A 731 -7.81 -9.70 -6.28
CA ASP A 731 -8.84 -9.37 -5.30
C ASP A 731 -10.05 -8.65 -5.90
N CYS A 732 -9.83 -7.96 -7.02
CA CYS A 732 -10.81 -7.15 -7.74
C CYS A 732 -11.17 -7.75 -9.10
N HIS A 733 -10.23 -8.43 -9.75
CA HIS A 733 -10.41 -8.99 -11.08
C HIS A 733 -10.34 -10.52 -11.06
N ASN A 734 -11.31 -11.17 -11.71
CA ASN A 734 -11.21 -12.58 -12.05
C ASN A 734 -10.77 -12.71 -13.51
N ALA A 735 -9.51 -13.06 -13.74
CA ALA A 735 -8.97 -13.24 -15.08
C ALA A 735 -9.72 -14.32 -15.90
N HIS A 736 -10.42 -15.25 -15.25
CA HIS A 736 -11.19 -16.30 -15.92
C HIS A 736 -12.56 -15.85 -16.42
N GLU A 737 -13.07 -14.70 -15.95
CA GLU A 737 -14.43 -14.22 -16.28
C GLU A 737 -14.45 -12.78 -16.77
N SER A 738 -13.34 -12.05 -16.69
CA SER A 738 -13.27 -10.66 -17.11
C SER A 738 -13.56 -10.52 -18.60
N THR A 739 -14.38 -9.53 -18.97
CA THR A 739 -14.75 -9.23 -20.37
C THR A 739 -14.76 -7.71 -20.59
N ALA A 740 -14.84 -7.26 -21.84
CA ALA A 740 -15.09 -5.86 -22.18
C ALA A 740 -16.59 -5.51 -22.25
N THR A 741 -17.46 -6.33 -21.65
CA THR A 741 -18.91 -6.13 -21.76
C THR A 741 -19.35 -4.97 -20.88
N PRO A 742 -19.88 -3.87 -21.44
CA PRO A 742 -20.38 -2.77 -20.62
C PRO A 742 -21.63 -3.20 -19.85
N ALA A 743 -21.83 -2.61 -18.68
CA ALA A 743 -23.03 -2.77 -17.87
C ALA A 743 -23.51 -1.40 -17.37
N ALA A 744 -24.81 -1.30 -17.08
CA ALA A 744 -25.38 -0.12 -16.41
C ALA A 744 -25.46 -0.38 -14.90
N ALA A 745 -25.15 0.65 -14.11
CA ALA A 745 -25.19 0.55 -12.65
C ALA A 745 -26.58 0.08 -12.18
N PRO A 746 -26.63 -0.81 -11.17
CA PRO A 746 -25.51 -1.23 -10.32
C PRO A 746 -24.81 -2.50 -10.80
N LEU A 747 -25.17 -3.05 -11.97
CA LEU A 747 -24.68 -4.36 -12.43
C LEU A 747 -23.16 -4.36 -12.62
N ALA A 748 -22.49 -5.43 -12.20
CA ALA A 748 -21.05 -5.58 -12.37
C ALA A 748 -20.67 -5.52 -13.86
N TYR A 749 -19.81 -4.55 -14.20
CA TYR A 749 -19.22 -4.41 -15.54
C TYR A 749 -18.19 -5.51 -15.80
N GLY A 750 -17.91 -5.74 -17.07
CA GLY A 750 -17.19 -6.92 -17.54
C GLY A 750 -15.85 -7.18 -16.85
N GLU A 751 -15.10 -6.13 -16.50
CA GLU A 751 -13.74 -6.20 -15.96
C GLU A 751 -13.68 -6.77 -14.53
N ILE A 752 -14.76 -6.69 -13.76
CA ILE A 752 -14.84 -7.17 -12.36
C ILE A 752 -15.73 -8.41 -12.20
N ARG A 753 -16.26 -8.95 -13.30
CA ARG A 753 -17.12 -10.15 -13.26
C ARG A 753 -16.36 -11.36 -12.73
N GLY A 754 -17.10 -12.25 -12.06
CA GLY A 754 -16.56 -13.50 -11.51
C GLY A 754 -15.72 -13.35 -10.25
N THR A 755 -15.34 -12.12 -9.89
CA THR A 755 -14.71 -11.83 -8.60
C THR A 755 -15.71 -12.10 -7.47
N TRP A 756 -15.23 -12.54 -6.32
CA TRP A 756 -16.07 -12.67 -5.13
C TRP A 756 -16.16 -11.32 -4.39
N GLY A 757 -17.28 -11.09 -3.72
CA GLY A 757 -17.51 -9.88 -2.94
C GLY A 757 -18.46 -10.14 -1.78
N VAL A 758 -19.11 -9.08 -1.32
CA VAL A 758 -20.03 -9.10 -0.18
C VAL A 758 -21.33 -8.41 -0.56
N SER A 759 -22.41 -9.17 -0.56
CA SER A 759 -23.76 -8.62 -0.70
C SER A 759 -24.24 -8.02 0.62
N VAL A 760 -25.08 -6.99 0.52
CA VAL A 760 -25.70 -6.33 1.67
C VAL A 760 -27.20 -6.57 1.67
N LEU A 761 -27.74 -6.92 2.83
CA LEU A 761 -29.16 -6.87 3.12
C LEU A 761 -29.42 -5.77 4.14
N ASN A 762 -30.18 -4.78 3.72
CA ASN A 762 -30.64 -3.69 4.56
C ASN A 762 -31.75 -4.19 5.52
N ALA A 763 -31.48 -4.32 6.84
CA ALA A 763 -32.39 -4.72 7.96
C ALA A 763 -32.70 -3.51 8.90
N PRO A 764 -33.76 -3.42 9.74
CA PRO A 764 -34.27 -2.14 10.30
C PRO A 764 -33.23 -1.04 10.58
N LEU A 765 -33.49 0.21 10.15
CA LEU A 765 -32.55 1.35 10.12
C LEU A 765 -31.40 1.27 11.14
N GLY A 766 -30.16 1.30 10.64
CA GLY A 766 -28.95 1.14 11.46
C GLY A 766 -28.49 -0.30 11.61
N SER A 767 -29.08 -1.26 10.88
CA SER A 767 -28.64 -2.65 10.82
C SER A 767 -28.48 -3.11 9.37
N ILE A 768 -27.31 -3.63 9.04
CA ILE A 768 -27.05 -4.29 7.76
C ILE A 768 -26.58 -5.72 8.02
N THR A 769 -26.91 -6.63 7.12
CA THR A 769 -26.36 -8.00 7.12
C THR A 769 -25.51 -8.18 5.87
N LEU A 770 -24.27 -8.62 6.07
CA LEU A 770 -23.30 -8.83 5.00
C LEU A 770 -23.15 -10.33 4.74
N THR A 771 -23.16 -10.73 3.47
CA THR A 771 -23.02 -12.15 3.07
C THR A 771 -22.04 -12.28 1.93
N GLU A 772 -21.03 -13.16 2.08
CA GLU A 772 -20.10 -13.53 1.01
C GLU A 772 -20.87 -13.93 -0.25
N LYS A 773 -20.46 -13.40 -1.39
CA LYS A 773 -21.03 -13.68 -2.70
C LYS A 773 -19.93 -14.06 -3.67
N ARG A 774 -19.94 -15.29 -4.17
CA ARG A 774 -18.99 -15.78 -5.17
C ARG A 774 -19.53 -15.47 -6.56
N GLY A 775 -18.81 -14.62 -7.29
CA GLY A 775 -19.34 -13.98 -8.49
C GLY A 775 -20.28 -12.83 -8.12
N ILE A 776 -19.71 -11.63 -7.99
CA ILE A 776 -20.50 -10.41 -7.82
C ILE A 776 -21.45 -10.22 -9.01
N GLU A 777 -22.65 -9.75 -8.71
CA GLU A 777 -23.62 -9.30 -9.73
C GLU A 777 -23.69 -7.78 -9.81
N ARG A 778 -23.25 -7.10 -8.75
CA ARG A 778 -23.29 -5.64 -8.62
C ARG A 778 -21.93 -5.11 -8.17
N GLU A 779 -21.53 -3.97 -8.70
CA GLU A 779 -20.18 -3.42 -8.46
C GLU A 779 -19.90 -3.14 -6.97
N TYR A 780 -20.86 -2.55 -6.24
CA TYR A 780 -20.67 -2.25 -4.82
C TYR A 780 -20.36 -3.48 -3.96
N GLU A 781 -20.75 -4.68 -4.41
CA GLU A 781 -20.48 -5.93 -3.68
C GLU A 781 -18.97 -6.19 -3.61
N LEU A 782 -18.21 -5.78 -4.63
CA LEU A 782 -16.75 -5.82 -4.60
C LEU A 782 -16.19 -4.82 -3.58
N CYS A 783 -16.65 -3.57 -3.62
CA CYS A 783 -16.14 -2.53 -2.73
C CYS A 783 -16.42 -2.85 -1.25
N PHE A 784 -17.61 -3.39 -0.94
CA PHE A 784 -17.99 -3.75 0.42
C PHE A 784 -17.20 -4.92 0.99
N LYS A 785 -16.55 -5.76 0.16
CA LYS A 785 -15.57 -6.77 0.65
C LYS A 785 -14.54 -6.16 1.61
N CYS A 786 -14.13 -4.92 1.34
CA CYS A 786 -13.01 -4.25 2.01
C CYS A 786 -13.41 -2.95 2.73
N HIS A 787 -14.47 -2.27 2.30
CA HIS A 787 -14.91 -0.99 2.86
C HIS A 787 -16.14 -1.08 3.77
N SER A 788 -16.54 -2.30 4.15
CA SER A 788 -17.60 -2.54 5.12
C SER A 788 -17.09 -3.18 6.40
N SER A 789 -17.99 -3.41 7.35
CA SER A 789 -17.72 -4.21 8.54
C SER A 789 -17.35 -5.69 8.28
N TRP A 790 -17.37 -6.18 7.03
CA TRP A 790 -16.92 -7.53 6.68
C TRP A 790 -15.45 -7.80 7.03
N SER A 791 -14.55 -6.85 6.76
CA SER A 791 -13.10 -7.01 6.96
C SER A 791 -12.60 -6.27 8.22
N SER A 792 -13.42 -6.17 9.28
CA SER A 792 -13.30 -5.19 10.37
C SER A 792 -12.11 -5.38 11.34
N SER A 793 -10.86 -5.16 10.89
CA SER A 793 -9.67 -5.21 11.76
C SER A 793 -8.98 -3.86 12.01
N VAL A 794 -9.52 -2.72 11.56
CA VAL A 794 -9.05 -1.38 11.96
C VAL A 794 -10.24 -0.42 12.01
N ALA A 795 -10.14 0.64 12.81
CA ALA A 795 -11.17 1.66 13.03
C ALA A 795 -11.51 2.47 11.76
N SER A 796 -12.02 1.81 10.71
CA SER A 796 -12.53 2.41 9.48
C SER A 796 -14.05 2.51 9.53
N ARG A 797 -14.59 3.57 8.92
CA ARG A 797 -16.04 3.75 8.70
C ARG A 797 -16.61 2.55 7.94
N ASP A 798 -17.79 2.06 8.35
CA ASP A 798 -18.53 1.03 7.62
C ASP A 798 -19.32 1.68 6.47
N ILE A 799 -18.70 1.75 5.30
CA ILE A 799 -19.27 2.45 4.14
C ILE A 799 -20.56 1.79 3.66
N ALA A 800 -20.73 0.47 3.84
CA ALA A 800 -21.98 -0.20 3.48
C ALA A 800 -23.17 0.34 4.27
N SER A 801 -22.98 0.65 5.55
CA SER A 801 -24.04 1.21 6.39
C SER A 801 -24.46 2.62 5.98
N GLU A 802 -23.56 3.37 5.34
CA GLU A 802 -23.83 4.74 4.87
C GLU A 802 -24.58 4.78 3.54
N PHE A 803 -24.61 3.66 2.82
CA PHE A 803 -25.39 3.50 1.59
C PHE A 803 -26.74 2.79 1.81
N ASP A 804 -27.11 2.54 3.07
CA ASP A 804 -28.39 1.94 3.42
C ASP A 804 -29.54 2.70 2.75
N THR A 805 -30.22 2.00 1.84
CA THR A 805 -31.29 2.54 1.00
C THR A 805 -32.48 3.11 1.76
N ARG A 806 -32.56 2.94 3.08
CA ARG A 806 -33.64 3.47 3.93
C ARG A 806 -33.27 4.74 4.68
N LEU A 807 -32.01 5.17 4.59
CA LEU A 807 -31.61 6.50 5.05
C LEU A 807 -32.46 7.57 4.36
N ALA A 808 -32.67 8.69 5.04
CA ALA A 808 -33.54 9.76 4.53
C ALA A 808 -33.02 10.34 3.20
N SER A 809 -31.71 10.28 2.97
CA SER A 809 -31.08 10.68 1.72
C SER A 809 -29.80 9.88 1.50
N VAL A 810 -29.57 9.42 0.27
CA VAL A 810 -28.42 8.60 -0.10
C VAL A 810 -28.11 8.76 -1.59
N HIS A 811 -26.82 8.77 -1.94
CA HIS A 811 -26.38 8.56 -3.33
C HIS A 811 -26.64 7.11 -3.72
N ALA A 812 -27.46 6.90 -4.74
CA ALA A 812 -27.99 5.60 -5.09
C ALA A 812 -26.94 4.69 -5.75
N ILE A 813 -26.29 3.79 -4.99
CA ILE A 813 -25.43 2.74 -5.58
C ILE A 813 -26.09 1.36 -5.58
N GLU A 814 -27.05 1.11 -4.70
CA GLU A 814 -27.74 -0.19 -4.62
C GLU A 814 -28.96 -0.26 -5.55
N ALA A 815 -29.76 0.80 -5.55
CA ALA A 815 -31.00 0.93 -6.31
C ALA A 815 -31.45 2.39 -6.37
N THR A 816 -32.31 2.70 -7.34
CA THR A 816 -32.88 4.04 -7.52
C THR A 816 -33.70 4.47 -6.31
N GLN A 817 -33.65 5.77 -6.00
CA GLN A 817 -34.32 6.36 -4.85
C GLN A 817 -35.61 7.08 -5.27
N SER A 818 -36.75 6.45 -5.02
CA SER A 818 -38.08 6.99 -5.41
C SER A 818 -38.51 8.24 -4.61
N ALA A 819 -37.81 8.57 -3.52
CA ALA A 819 -38.12 9.69 -2.63
C ALA A 819 -37.31 10.97 -2.93
N SER A 820 -36.53 11.01 -4.01
CA SER A 820 -35.73 12.19 -4.36
C SER A 820 -36.61 13.39 -4.71
N GLN A 821 -36.39 14.51 -4.02
CA GLN A 821 -37.06 15.79 -4.27
C GLN A 821 -36.31 16.66 -5.28
N ALA A 822 -35.11 16.25 -5.71
CA ALA A 822 -34.33 16.98 -6.69
C ALA A 822 -34.96 16.84 -8.09
N THR A 823 -35.02 17.94 -8.83
CA THR A 823 -35.55 17.96 -10.20
C THR A 823 -34.49 17.56 -11.21
N ALA A 824 -34.88 16.97 -12.34
CA ALA A 824 -33.96 16.56 -13.40
C ALA A 824 -33.06 17.71 -13.91
N GLY A 825 -33.57 18.95 -13.98
CA GLY A 825 -32.78 20.11 -14.41
C GLY A 825 -31.71 20.56 -13.41
N SER A 826 -31.60 19.92 -12.24
CA SER A 826 -30.53 20.11 -11.27
C SER A 826 -29.28 19.26 -11.57
N PHE A 827 -29.36 18.32 -12.52
CA PHE A 827 -28.29 17.38 -12.84
C PHE A 827 -27.62 17.67 -14.17
N SER A 828 -26.34 17.32 -14.27
CA SER A 828 -25.51 17.53 -15.45
C SER A 828 -26.07 16.76 -16.64
N THR A 829 -26.19 17.44 -17.78
CA THR A 829 -26.61 16.82 -19.04
C THR A 829 -25.41 16.39 -19.90
N ALA A 830 -24.18 16.59 -19.42
CA ALA A 830 -22.97 16.12 -20.09
C ALA A 830 -22.90 14.59 -19.98
N THR A 831 -22.38 13.91 -21.01
CA THR A 831 -22.35 12.44 -21.04
C THR A 831 -21.39 11.85 -19.98
N PRO A 832 -21.82 10.87 -19.16
CA PRO A 832 -23.19 10.33 -19.08
C PRO A 832 -24.14 11.34 -18.42
N ALA A 833 -25.31 11.56 -19.02
CA ALA A 833 -26.29 12.49 -18.45
C ALA A 833 -26.83 11.94 -17.14
N TRP A 834 -26.89 12.79 -16.12
CA TRP A 834 -27.33 12.46 -14.78
C TRP A 834 -28.75 12.96 -14.50
N SER A 835 -29.42 12.32 -13.56
CA SER A 835 -30.82 12.53 -13.23
C SER A 835 -31.07 12.15 -11.76
N ASN A 836 -32.20 12.56 -11.20
CA ASN A 836 -32.57 12.25 -9.82
C ASN A 836 -32.92 10.77 -9.59
N ASP A 837 -33.03 9.99 -10.67
CA ASP A 837 -33.26 8.54 -10.67
C ASP A 837 -32.03 7.73 -11.12
N SER A 838 -30.87 8.36 -11.33
CA SER A 838 -29.65 7.65 -11.71
C SER A 838 -29.13 6.76 -10.57
N VAL A 839 -28.66 5.56 -10.92
CA VAL A 839 -27.83 4.72 -10.04
C VAL A 839 -26.37 4.99 -10.41
N LEU A 840 -25.53 5.17 -9.41
CA LEU A 840 -24.09 5.40 -9.55
C LEU A 840 -23.33 4.09 -9.35
N TYR A 841 -22.18 4.00 -10.00
CA TYR A 841 -21.09 3.14 -9.58
C TYR A 841 -20.26 3.81 -8.48
N CYS A 842 -19.63 3.02 -7.62
CA CYS A 842 -18.59 3.50 -6.72
C CYS A 842 -17.48 4.21 -7.51
N VAL A 843 -17.09 3.68 -8.68
CA VAL A 843 -16.06 4.30 -9.54
C VAL A 843 -16.49 5.58 -10.26
N ASP A 844 -17.77 5.97 -10.20
CA ASP A 844 -18.18 7.31 -10.65
C ASP A 844 -17.62 8.40 -9.72
N CYS A 845 -17.30 8.07 -8.48
CA CYS A 845 -16.57 8.96 -7.57
C CYS A 845 -15.12 8.51 -7.39
N HIS A 846 -14.91 7.21 -7.23
CA HIS A 846 -13.65 6.59 -6.90
C HIS A 846 -12.93 6.02 -8.13
N ASN A 847 -12.22 6.87 -8.86
CA ASN A 847 -11.47 6.46 -10.05
C ASN A 847 -10.07 7.06 -10.05
N ASN A 848 -9.25 6.58 -10.98
CA ASN A 848 -8.01 7.22 -11.34
C ASN A 848 -8.26 8.67 -11.77
N SER A 849 -7.40 9.58 -11.30
CA SER A 849 -7.52 11.01 -11.63
C SER A 849 -6.85 11.38 -12.95
N ALA A 850 -5.93 10.54 -13.45
CA ALA A 850 -5.22 10.82 -14.69
C ALA A 850 -5.91 10.12 -15.87
N ALA A 851 -6.38 10.89 -16.85
CA ALA A 851 -7.11 10.37 -18.00
C ALA A 851 -6.33 9.38 -18.90
N ALA A 852 -5.00 9.32 -18.76
CA ALA A 852 -4.15 8.37 -19.48
C ALA A 852 -4.05 6.99 -18.79
N GLN A 853 -4.49 6.90 -17.53
CA GLN A 853 -4.48 5.65 -16.78
C GLN A 853 -5.74 4.82 -17.10
N PRO A 854 -5.66 3.48 -17.03
CA PRO A 854 -6.81 2.59 -17.06
C PRO A 854 -7.92 3.01 -16.08
N ASP A 855 -9.18 2.91 -16.48
CA ASP A 855 -10.31 3.19 -15.59
C ASP A 855 -10.36 2.20 -14.41
N GLY A 856 -10.65 2.71 -13.21
CA GLY A 856 -10.81 1.97 -11.96
C GLY A 856 -10.15 2.67 -10.76
N PRO A 857 -10.43 2.24 -9.52
CA PRO A 857 -9.96 2.90 -8.30
C PRO A 857 -8.53 2.47 -7.95
N HIS A 858 -7.53 2.77 -8.79
CA HIS A 858 -6.17 2.26 -8.57
C HIS A 858 -5.27 3.28 -7.88
N THR A 859 -5.14 4.47 -8.46
CA THR A 859 -4.29 5.57 -7.99
C THR A 859 -4.87 6.93 -8.36
N SER A 860 -4.82 7.88 -7.45
CA SER A 860 -5.33 9.23 -7.66
C SER A 860 -4.51 10.28 -6.91
N ALA A 861 -4.36 11.45 -7.54
CA ALA A 861 -3.86 12.66 -6.89
C ALA A 861 -4.90 13.32 -5.96
N PHE A 862 -6.12 12.78 -5.88
CA PHE A 862 -7.19 13.30 -5.04
C PHE A 862 -7.55 12.28 -3.98
N ALA A 863 -7.29 12.62 -2.72
CA ALA A 863 -7.61 11.75 -1.61
C ALA A 863 -9.12 11.74 -1.26
N PRO A 864 -9.69 10.64 -0.75
CA PRO A 864 -9.09 9.31 -0.54
C PRO A 864 -8.65 8.62 -1.82
N ILE A 865 -9.50 8.23 -2.76
CA ILE A 865 -9.11 7.91 -4.16
C ILE A 865 -10.26 8.45 -4.98
N MET A 866 -10.14 9.68 -5.49
CA MET A 866 -11.23 10.37 -6.16
C MET A 866 -10.84 10.76 -7.58
N ASN A 867 -11.80 10.81 -8.50
CA ASN A 867 -11.50 11.24 -9.87
C ASN A 867 -11.37 12.77 -10.01
N GLN A 868 -11.91 13.52 -9.06
CA GLN A 868 -11.84 14.98 -8.96
C GLN A 868 -11.67 15.41 -7.50
N PRO A 869 -11.17 16.63 -7.24
CA PRO A 869 -11.04 17.15 -5.89
C PRO A 869 -12.38 17.17 -5.15
N PHE A 870 -12.41 16.55 -3.97
CA PHE A 870 -13.49 16.72 -2.99
C PHE A 870 -13.13 17.84 -1.99
N VAL A 871 -11.87 17.86 -1.54
CA VAL A 871 -11.26 18.90 -0.72
C VAL A 871 -9.97 19.40 -1.37
N GLY A 872 -9.37 20.46 -0.83
CA GLY A 872 -8.10 21.00 -1.33
C GLY A 872 -8.23 22.06 -2.42
N VAL A 873 -9.47 22.47 -2.72
CA VAL A 873 -9.81 23.48 -3.73
C VAL A 873 -10.79 24.50 -3.15
N SER A 874 -10.83 25.72 -3.69
CA SER A 874 -11.87 26.69 -3.33
C SER A 874 -13.25 26.09 -3.62
N SER A 875 -14.22 26.34 -2.75
CA SER A 875 -15.60 25.90 -2.99
C SER A 875 -16.29 26.64 -4.13
N ALA A 876 -15.74 27.80 -4.54
CA ALA A 876 -16.24 28.61 -5.64
C ALA A 876 -15.74 28.16 -7.03
N THR A 877 -15.39 26.88 -7.19
CA THR A 877 -14.91 26.29 -8.47
C THR A 877 -15.92 25.30 -9.05
N THR A 878 -15.95 25.19 -10.38
CA THR A 878 -16.76 24.19 -11.10
C THR A 878 -16.08 22.81 -11.21
N THR A 879 -14.84 22.68 -10.72
CA THR A 879 -14.02 21.46 -10.85
C THR A 879 -14.14 20.50 -9.67
N GLN A 880 -15.04 20.76 -8.71
CA GLN A 880 -15.28 19.83 -7.60
C GLN A 880 -16.02 18.58 -8.06
N LEU A 881 -15.76 17.46 -7.37
CA LEU A 881 -16.35 16.15 -7.62
C LEU A 881 -17.88 16.18 -7.83
N CYS A 882 -18.60 16.95 -7.01
CA CYS A 882 -20.06 17.03 -7.03
C CYS A 882 -20.59 17.52 -8.40
N TYR A 883 -19.86 18.41 -9.08
CA TYR A 883 -20.30 19.01 -10.34
C TYR A 883 -20.17 18.09 -11.55
N ARG A 884 -19.65 16.85 -11.37
CA ARG A 884 -19.77 15.81 -12.39
C ARG A 884 -21.23 15.41 -12.62
N CYS A 885 -22.01 15.37 -11.54
CA CYS A 885 -23.41 14.95 -11.56
C CYS A 885 -24.38 16.11 -11.33
N HIS A 886 -23.98 17.11 -10.53
CA HIS A 886 -24.81 18.27 -10.21
C HIS A 886 -24.45 19.48 -11.08
N ARG A 887 -25.44 20.29 -11.43
CA ARG A 887 -25.19 21.48 -12.25
C ARG A 887 -24.61 22.64 -11.43
N PRO A 888 -23.45 23.19 -11.81
CA PRO A 888 -22.93 24.38 -11.13
C PRO A 888 -23.86 25.58 -11.31
N GLU A 889 -24.66 25.65 -12.38
CA GLU A 889 -25.60 26.78 -12.56
C GLU A 889 -26.73 26.83 -11.52
N VAL A 890 -27.01 25.70 -10.87
CA VAL A 890 -28.03 25.57 -9.81
C VAL A 890 -27.38 25.73 -8.45
N TYR A 891 -26.31 24.97 -8.18
CA TYR A 891 -25.73 24.87 -6.84
C TYR A 891 -24.59 25.86 -6.60
N LEU A 892 -23.81 26.23 -7.61
CA LEU A 892 -22.69 27.18 -7.44
C LEU A 892 -23.12 28.62 -7.70
N THR A 893 -23.62 28.91 -8.90
CA THR A 893 -23.91 30.29 -9.33
C THR A 893 -25.34 30.74 -9.04
N GLY A 894 -26.25 29.78 -8.81
CA GLY A 894 -27.68 30.05 -8.59
C GLY A 894 -28.41 30.63 -9.79
N THR A 895 -27.77 30.75 -10.96
CA THR A 895 -28.36 31.35 -12.17
C THR A 895 -29.60 30.60 -12.69
N LEU A 896 -29.72 29.31 -12.36
CA LEU A 896 -30.87 28.47 -12.70
C LEU A 896 -31.68 28.05 -11.47
N ASP A 897 -31.44 28.62 -10.30
CA ASP A 897 -32.17 28.28 -9.08
C ASP A 897 -33.31 29.28 -8.81
N GLY A 898 -34.48 28.76 -8.46
CA GLY A 898 -35.65 29.56 -8.09
C GLY A 898 -36.83 29.51 -9.09
N PRO A 899 -37.90 30.28 -8.83
CA PRO A 899 -39.21 30.12 -9.48
C PRO A 899 -39.21 30.42 -10.99
N ALA A 900 -38.21 31.13 -11.51
CA ALA A 900 -38.05 31.37 -12.94
C ALA A 900 -37.64 30.10 -13.71
N ASN A 901 -37.09 29.10 -13.03
CA ASN A 901 -36.63 27.85 -13.61
C ASN A 901 -37.21 26.65 -12.82
N PRO A 902 -38.52 26.39 -12.90
CA PRO A 902 -39.18 25.38 -12.06
C PRO A 902 -38.69 23.94 -12.29
N GLY A 903 -37.95 23.69 -13.37
CA GLY A 903 -37.32 22.40 -13.67
C GLY A 903 -35.95 22.18 -13.00
N SER A 904 -35.42 23.19 -12.29
CA SER A 904 -34.13 23.14 -11.62
C SER A 904 -34.22 23.82 -10.25
N THR A 905 -34.00 23.05 -9.19
CA THR A 905 -34.03 23.58 -7.82
C THR A 905 -32.89 23.00 -6.98
N SER A 906 -32.24 23.88 -6.23
CA SER A 906 -31.29 23.49 -5.18
C SER A 906 -32.01 23.03 -3.91
N LEU A 907 -33.31 23.26 -3.81
CA LEU A 907 -34.10 23.17 -2.58
C LEU A 907 -33.54 24.09 -1.47
N PHE A 908 -32.71 25.07 -1.78
CA PHE A 908 -32.22 26.03 -0.80
C PHE A 908 -32.33 27.44 -1.36
N TYR A 909 -33.57 27.92 -1.38
CA TYR A 909 -34.00 29.19 -1.96
C TYR A 909 -35.04 29.86 -1.05
N ASP A 910 -34.96 31.18 -0.92
CA ASP A 910 -35.92 32.00 -0.16
C ASP A 910 -36.17 33.33 -0.88
N ALA A 911 -37.39 33.52 -1.39
CA ALA A 911 -37.77 34.71 -2.15
C ALA A 911 -37.87 35.98 -1.29
N ASP A 912 -38.06 35.84 0.02
CA ASP A 912 -38.18 36.97 0.94
C ASP A 912 -36.81 37.58 1.25
N ILE A 913 -35.72 36.85 0.98
CA ILE A 913 -34.34 37.33 1.09
C ILE A 913 -33.94 38.00 -0.24
N VAL A 914 -34.59 39.13 -0.54
CA VAL A 914 -34.51 39.86 -1.84
C VAL A 914 -33.07 40.12 -2.32
N ALA A 915 -32.12 40.33 -1.40
CA ALA A 915 -30.73 40.61 -1.78
C ALA A 915 -29.98 39.37 -2.31
N ARG A 916 -30.33 38.17 -1.83
CA ARG A 916 -29.64 36.89 -2.12
C ARG A 916 -30.63 35.72 -1.95
N PRO A 917 -31.60 35.55 -2.87
CA PRO A 917 -32.65 34.54 -2.69
C PRO A 917 -32.18 33.11 -2.97
N ALA A 918 -31.13 32.91 -3.79
CA ALA A 918 -30.50 31.62 -4.02
C ALA A 918 -29.48 31.31 -2.90
N LEU A 919 -29.96 30.69 -1.83
CA LEU A 919 -29.17 30.48 -0.60
C LEU A 919 -28.05 29.46 -0.80
N HIS A 920 -28.19 28.48 -1.70
CA HIS A 920 -27.10 27.54 -1.99
C HIS A 920 -25.86 28.27 -2.56
N SER A 921 -26.06 29.07 -3.62
CA SER A 921 -25.00 29.89 -4.22
C SER A 921 -24.40 30.87 -3.20
N PHE A 922 -25.22 31.47 -2.35
CA PHE A 922 -24.73 32.35 -1.29
C PHE A 922 -23.74 31.63 -0.36
N HIS A 923 -24.04 30.42 0.11
CA HIS A 923 -23.11 29.70 1.00
C HIS A 923 -21.87 29.19 0.25
N VAL A 924 -22.03 28.62 -0.94
CA VAL A 924 -20.92 27.96 -1.66
C VAL A 924 -20.02 28.95 -2.40
N GLN A 925 -20.60 29.91 -3.13
CA GLN A 925 -19.87 30.87 -3.95
C GLN A 925 -19.52 32.14 -3.17
N ASP A 926 -20.50 32.78 -2.50
CA ASP A 926 -20.23 34.08 -1.85
C ASP A 926 -19.53 33.93 -0.49
N ARG A 927 -19.78 32.83 0.23
CA ARG A 927 -19.21 32.57 1.57
C ARG A 927 -18.11 31.51 1.57
N GLU A 928 -17.78 30.96 0.41
CA GLU A 928 -16.78 29.92 0.24
C GLU A 928 -16.92 28.73 1.22
N ILE A 929 -18.14 28.27 1.48
CA ILE A 929 -18.41 27.06 2.28
C ILE A 929 -18.41 25.84 1.34
N GLY A 930 -17.56 24.86 1.63
CA GLY A 930 -17.46 23.62 0.85
C GLY A 930 -18.71 22.74 0.97
N CYS A 931 -18.96 21.90 -0.03
CA CYS A 931 -20.07 20.93 -0.01
C CYS A 931 -19.96 20.00 1.21
N GLU A 932 -18.74 19.58 1.56
CA GLU A 932 -18.39 18.75 2.71
C GLU A 932 -18.72 19.39 4.06
N GLY A 933 -18.80 20.72 4.10
CA GLY A 933 -19.18 21.48 5.29
C GLY A 933 -20.65 21.25 5.69
N CYS A 934 -21.51 20.87 4.74
CA CYS A 934 -22.95 20.68 4.95
C CYS A 934 -23.42 19.24 4.68
N HIS A 935 -22.88 18.60 3.65
CA HIS A 935 -23.37 17.34 3.12
C HIS A 935 -22.46 16.16 3.47
N ALA A 936 -23.08 15.03 3.79
CA ALA A 936 -22.44 13.72 3.81
C ALA A 936 -22.19 13.27 2.36
N SER A 937 -21.10 12.53 2.13
CA SER A 937 -20.71 12.08 0.78
C SER A 937 -21.48 10.87 0.27
N HIS A 938 -22.05 10.03 1.16
CA HIS A 938 -22.72 8.78 0.80
C HIS A 938 -24.20 8.82 1.12
N GLY A 939 -24.56 8.69 2.39
CA GLY A 939 -25.93 8.81 2.88
C GLY A 939 -25.98 9.44 4.26
N ALA A 940 -27.16 9.96 4.60
CA ALA A 940 -27.41 10.63 5.85
C ALA A 940 -28.78 10.27 6.43
N PRO A 941 -28.92 10.23 7.76
CA PRO A 941 -30.21 10.05 8.40
C PRO A 941 -31.13 11.27 8.26
N ARG A 942 -30.65 12.36 7.64
CA ARG A 942 -31.40 13.58 7.35
C ARG A 942 -31.56 13.76 5.84
N GLU A 943 -32.61 14.48 5.44
CA GLU A 943 -32.88 14.83 4.04
C GLU A 943 -31.75 15.68 3.43
N HIS A 944 -31.67 15.70 2.10
CA HIS A 944 -30.67 16.47 1.32
C HIS A 944 -29.22 16.16 1.66
N LEU A 945 -28.93 14.90 2.03
CA LEU A 945 -27.62 14.44 2.49
C LEU A 945 -27.03 15.28 3.64
N MET A 946 -27.86 15.98 4.43
CA MET A 946 -27.33 16.88 5.45
C MET A 946 -26.64 16.11 6.58
N ARG A 947 -25.42 16.52 6.93
CA ARG A 947 -24.70 15.93 8.05
C ARG A 947 -25.47 16.12 9.35
N ALA A 948 -25.39 15.14 10.24
CA ALA A 948 -26.08 15.16 11.52
C ALA A 948 -25.56 16.26 12.48
N ASP A 949 -24.31 16.69 12.32
CA ASP A 949 -23.61 17.64 13.19
C ASP A 949 -23.76 19.12 12.79
N VAL A 950 -24.32 19.41 11.60
CA VAL A 950 -24.46 20.79 11.08
C VAL A 950 -25.58 21.59 11.78
N GLY A 951 -26.41 20.95 12.61
CA GLY A 951 -27.51 21.64 13.33
C GLY A 951 -28.62 22.13 12.40
N TRP A 952 -28.86 21.43 11.29
CA TRP A 952 -29.94 21.70 10.35
C TRP A 952 -31.16 20.81 10.61
N VAL A 953 -32.35 21.40 10.52
CA VAL A 953 -33.65 20.72 10.69
C VAL A 953 -34.54 21.01 9.48
N HIS A 954 -35.07 19.96 8.86
CA HIS A 954 -36.03 20.06 7.77
C HIS A 954 -37.42 20.47 8.27
N GLY A 955 -38.10 21.35 7.53
CA GLY A 955 -39.50 21.71 7.75
C GLY A 955 -40.32 21.58 6.47
N ALA A 956 -41.65 21.52 6.59
CA ALA A 956 -42.56 21.28 5.47
C ALA A 956 -42.43 22.32 4.33
N ASN A 957 -42.13 23.58 4.66
CA ASN A 957 -41.97 24.66 3.70
C ASN A 957 -40.57 25.30 3.79
N GLY A 958 -39.52 24.54 4.15
CA GLY A 958 -38.17 25.10 4.27
C GLY A 958 -37.28 24.39 5.28
N GLY A 959 -36.44 25.14 5.98
CA GLY A 959 -35.53 24.58 6.96
C GLY A 959 -35.01 25.60 7.96
N THR A 960 -34.48 25.11 9.07
CA THR A 960 -33.85 25.94 10.10
C THR A 960 -32.42 25.47 10.32
N CYS A 961 -31.48 26.41 10.31
CA CYS A 961 -30.08 26.16 10.67
C CYS A 961 -29.77 26.86 12.00
N THR A 962 -29.30 26.12 12.99
CA THR A 962 -28.92 26.65 14.31
C THR A 962 -27.41 26.69 14.52
N ASN A 963 -26.63 26.62 13.44
CA ASN A 963 -25.19 26.51 13.51
C ASN A 963 -24.51 27.84 13.91
N GLY A 964 -23.39 27.77 14.63
CA GLY A 964 -22.52 28.91 14.99
C GLY A 964 -21.92 29.66 13.79
N CYS A 965 -22.08 29.12 12.58
CA CYS A 965 -21.87 29.83 11.31
C CYS A 965 -22.76 31.09 11.19
N HIS A 966 -23.84 31.19 11.97
CA HIS A 966 -24.70 32.35 12.05
C HIS A 966 -24.47 33.15 13.35
N THR A 967 -24.67 34.48 13.32
CA THR A 967 -24.33 35.37 14.44
C THR A 967 -25.05 34.99 15.73
N GLY A 968 -24.30 34.82 16.83
CA GLY A 968 -24.87 34.58 18.16
C GLY A 968 -25.54 33.22 18.35
N GLY A 969 -25.36 32.27 17.42
CA GLY A 969 -26.02 30.96 17.49
C GLY A 969 -27.54 31.02 17.31
N VAL A 970 -28.05 32.12 16.75
CA VAL A 970 -29.49 32.31 16.53
C VAL A 970 -29.93 31.40 15.38
N ALA A 971 -31.07 30.74 15.56
CA ALA A 971 -31.69 29.92 14.53
C ALA A 971 -32.10 30.78 13.32
N HIS A 972 -31.57 30.46 12.13
CA HIS A 972 -32.01 31.07 10.88
C HIS A 972 -32.97 30.13 10.17
N THR A 973 -34.22 30.57 10.05
CA THR A 973 -35.26 29.88 9.31
C THR A 973 -35.40 30.51 7.93
N TYR A 974 -35.50 29.69 6.91
CA TYR A 974 -35.86 30.12 5.56
C TYR A 974 -37.15 29.44 5.13
N SER A 975 -37.95 30.14 4.32
CA SER A 975 -39.21 29.61 3.77
C SER A 975 -39.10 29.47 2.26
N ARG A 976 -39.47 28.30 1.76
CA ARG A 976 -39.63 28.03 0.34
C ARG A 976 -41.06 28.43 -0.07
N PRO A 977 -41.23 29.06 -1.25
CA PRO A 977 -42.55 29.41 -1.78
C PRO A 977 -43.41 28.19 -2.15
#